data_AF-N9UUQ6-F1
#
_entry.id   AF-N9UUQ6-F1
#
_cell.length_a   1.000
_cell.length_b   1.000
_cell.length_c   1.000
_cell.angle_alpha   90.00
_cell.angle_beta   90.00
_cell.angle_gamma   90.00
#
_symmetry.space_group_name_H-M   'P 1'
#
loop_
_entity.id
_entity.type
_entity.pdbx_description
1 polymer ?
#
loop_
_entity_poly.entity_id
_entity_poly.type
_entity_poly.pdbx_seq_one_letter_code
_entity_poly.pdbx_strand_id
1 'polypeptide(L)'
;MSELSKYPTGSLSIKFFSQVTEKRVLVKRVRLIANKDLQMCISKDFVALLTSGTYELIEVWEWTSITEISCTENADEFIVKVNGKKQKLISTARSYVICILQEYKYKVKPTNYMSFSAEKIYNDGKIKEVNIQIRPYGIVEVATSQGKKEKVIMFCDIKEICLCTDSQGVAIIKEGNERIVYSFNDRGMAASEIVKKCDGVGIKMTINSDLTIEDVFNGSNIKKAEEEEGGSLVEIKANHGIGKREKIICFTEMWFVEREASNYTITFAKPLNEIIHILRGQDAMEIVITFSDGLQKHFFTTQREQFIASLFDCAIAAKAEPIISDIPRFGSLIIERMTIAENGQIETSILKNLANFDGSKIVDLEAKELFMVFVFLLNSNTSINGPQIADSGRSKLIGQALEKMIVYGKAGEGFLQCVYRLLSTRMGYETFVQNKNIMEKLVEIIGKALESVKPIVLFWGLRICGLMLCSTAEENTEKKGKLAVMKLGLHEKIFNTLKENIKKGSPFVIYGCVTTLKYIVCEPYSNTTEFNMFNQTMSLIGSLGRDLFMLFQSPCISIPHIAGQMLQTLVEETDMEEKIKELQDYALLEGITLQYFYTACFSKPKTTTQLLQKHLALHLLDVFTFEHTETESTFKRILPYALLKYLEEEEEPPEQIDGIDSEKRKGVKQQQMNKALAFWKKWNSERHQKGEEIRTRQKHIKQAKRNWSMLIYQIHQQHRRADLIWNNQTLQELKEALDNEIRQLKKDQEEGEVAWNYREFIVEYHSLDNEVCVDGCFIRCLLEKGEITLSDPRDFFDTLYHRCLFETNRELQALAIQ
;
A
#
# COMPACT_ATOMS: atom_id res chain seq x y z
N MET A 1 55.15 7.98 -8.95
CA MET A 1 54.10 9.01 -9.14
C MET A 1 52.86 8.25 -9.54
N SER A 2 51.85 8.35 -8.69
CA SER A 2 50.96 7.24 -8.31
C SER A 2 49.73 7.12 -9.21
N GLU A 3 49.17 5.91 -9.27
CA GLU A 3 47.86 5.58 -9.87
C GLU A 3 46.76 6.61 -9.55
N LEU A 4 46.86 7.31 -8.42
CA LEU A 4 46.00 8.44 -8.00
C LEU A 4 45.88 9.57 -9.03
N SER A 5 46.93 9.87 -9.81
CA SER A 5 46.91 10.96 -10.80
C SER A 5 45.94 10.75 -11.97
N LYS A 6 45.50 9.49 -12.19
CA LYS A 6 44.49 9.15 -13.20
C LYS A 6 43.06 9.47 -12.76
N TYR A 7 42.84 9.75 -11.47
CA TYR A 7 41.52 9.92 -10.88
C TYR A 7 41.26 11.39 -10.48
N PRO A 8 40.01 11.87 -10.61
CA PRO A 8 39.70 13.27 -10.31
C PRO A 8 39.77 13.57 -8.81
N THR A 9 40.12 14.81 -8.49
CA THR A 9 40.21 15.35 -7.12
C THR A 9 39.18 16.46 -6.91
N GLY A 10 38.99 16.89 -5.65
CA GLY A 10 38.08 17.99 -5.32
C GLY A 10 36.62 17.69 -5.66
N SER A 11 35.89 18.67 -6.20
CA SER A 11 34.48 18.55 -6.57
C SER A 11 34.20 17.46 -7.62
N LEU A 12 35.16 17.20 -8.51
CA LEU A 12 35.03 16.20 -9.57
C LEU A 12 35.05 14.76 -9.04
N SER A 13 35.67 14.49 -7.89
CA SER A 13 35.70 13.14 -7.29
C SER A 13 34.29 12.66 -6.97
N ILE A 14 33.44 13.52 -6.38
CA ILE A 14 32.08 13.21 -5.96
C ILE A 14 31.24 12.76 -7.17
N LYS A 15 31.31 13.51 -8.27
CA LYS A 15 30.59 13.20 -9.50
C LYS A 15 31.12 11.90 -10.13
N PHE A 16 32.44 11.71 -10.16
CA PHE A 16 33.04 10.51 -10.73
C PHE A 16 32.65 9.24 -9.96
N PHE A 17 32.91 9.20 -8.64
CA PHE A 17 32.62 8.01 -7.83
C PHE A 17 31.12 7.76 -7.66
N SER A 18 30.26 8.76 -7.81
CA SER A 18 28.81 8.54 -7.88
C SER A 18 28.32 7.95 -9.21
N GLN A 19 29.18 7.83 -10.23
CA GLN A 19 28.82 7.24 -11.52
C GLN A 19 29.45 5.86 -11.73
N VAL A 20 30.67 5.64 -11.25
CA VAL A 20 31.45 4.42 -11.55
C VAL A 20 31.43 3.36 -10.46
N THR A 21 30.97 3.72 -9.25
CA THR A 21 30.94 2.79 -8.11
C THR A 21 29.77 1.81 -8.27
N GLU A 22 29.99 0.53 -8.00
CA GLU A 22 28.91 -0.47 -8.01
C GLU A 22 28.43 -0.80 -6.59
N LYS A 23 29.36 -0.84 -5.63
CA LYS A 23 29.10 -1.08 -4.21
C LYS A 23 29.86 -0.09 -3.33
N ARG A 24 29.24 0.37 -2.24
CA ARG A 24 29.86 1.30 -1.30
C ARG A 24 29.57 0.89 0.15
N VAL A 25 30.61 0.91 0.99
CA VAL A 25 30.54 0.52 2.40
C VAL A 25 31.39 1.44 3.28
N LEU A 26 31.07 1.52 4.58
CA LEU A 26 31.87 2.28 5.54
C LEU A 26 33.02 1.44 6.10
N VAL A 27 34.20 2.06 6.17
CA VAL A 27 35.40 1.49 6.76
C VAL A 27 36.20 2.54 7.52
N LYS A 28 37.01 2.09 8.49
CA LYS A 28 38.00 2.90 9.21
C LYS A 28 39.39 2.28 9.04
N ARG A 29 40.45 3.08 9.05
CA ARG A 29 41.84 2.59 8.96
C ARG A 29 42.49 2.48 10.34
N VAL A 30 43.18 1.39 10.61
CA VAL A 30 43.89 1.16 11.87
C VAL A 30 45.29 1.80 11.83
N ARG A 31 45.44 3.11 12.12
CA ARG A 31 46.74 3.81 12.36
C ARG A 31 46.61 5.05 13.28
N LEU A 32 47.71 5.40 13.97
CA LEU A 32 47.90 6.43 15.02
C LEU A 32 47.47 7.88 14.72
N ILE A 33 47.06 8.24 13.51
CA ILE A 33 46.65 9.61 13.17
C ILE A 33 45.25 9.55 12.55
N ALA A 34 44.27 9.74 13.44
CA ALA A 34 42.82 9.84 13.22
C ALA A 34 42.12 8.58 12.66
N ASN A 35 41.22 8.02 13.46
CA ASN A 35 40.12 7.15 13.04
C ASN A 35 39.17 7.92 12.11
N LYS A 36 39.62 8.30 10.90
CA LYS A 36 38.76 8.97 9.92
C LYS A 36 37.78 7.95 9.36
N ASP A 37 36.50 8.32 9.34
CA ASP A 37 35.47 7.58 8.62
C ASP A 37 35.73 7.67 7.12
N LEU A 38 35.85 6.52 6.47
CA LEU A 38 36.07 6.39 5.04
C LEU A 38 34.90 5.66 4.37
N GLN A 39 34.68 5.99 3.10
CA GLN A 39 33.83 5.20 2.20
C GLN A 39 34.72 4.38 1.28
N MET A 40 34.55 3.06 1.32
CA MET A 40 35.16 2.15 0.35
C MET A 40 34.22 2.01 -0.85
N CYS A 41 34.65 2.49 -2.01
CA CYS A 41 33.95 2.40 -3.28
C CYS A 41 34.52 1.25 -4.10
N ILE A 42 33.69 0.29 -4.47
CA ILE A 42 34.06 -0.94 -5.16
C ILE A 42 33.42 -0.90 -6.55
N SER A 43 34.23 -1.10 -7.59
CA SER A 43 33.80 -1.22 -8.98
C SER A 43 34.33 -2.53 -9.57
N LYS A 44 33.86 -2.88 -10.78
CA LYS A 44 34.44 -4.00 -11.56
C LYS A 44 35.95 -3.86 -11.81
N ASP A 45 36.51 -2.66 -11.78
CA ASP A 45 37.90 -2.38 -12.19
C ASP A 45 38.82 -2.11 -10.98
N PHE A 46 38.31 -1.51 -9.90
CA PHE A 46 39.13 -1.07 -8.77
C PHE A 46 38.36 -1.00 -7.43
N VAL A 47 39.12 -0.81 -6.35
CA VAL A 47 38.65 -0.43 -5.01
C VAL A 47 39.25 0.92 -4.63
N ALA A 48 38.44 1.90 -4.24
CA ALA A 48 38.88 3.24 -3.83
C ALA A 48 38.45 3.56 -2.40
N LEU A 49 39.25 4.36 -1.69
CA LEU A 49 38.95 4.89 -0.36
C LEU A 49 38.78 6.40 -0.43
N LEU A 50 37.61 6.89 0.02
CA LEU A 50 37.25 8.30 0.07
C LEU A 50 37.00 8.74 1.52
N THR A 51 37.21 10.02 1.84
CA THR A 51 36.71 10.59 3.10
C THR A 51 35.18 10.65 3.11
N SER A 52 34.53 10.26 4.21
CA SER A 52 33.05 10.17 4.24
C SER A 52 32.30 11.50 4.13
N GLY A 53 32.97 12.64 4.35
CA GLY A 53 32.34 13.96 4.33
C GLY A 53 32.74 14.87 3.16
N THR A 54 34.04 14.96 2.87
CA THR A 54 34.57 15.79 1.79
C THR A 54 34.76 15.02 0.48
N TYR A 55 34.61 13.69 0.50
CA TYR A 55 34.80 12.80 -0.65
C TYR A 55 36.18 12.95 -1.30
N GLU A 56 37.18 13.32 -0.50
CA GLU A 56 38.57 13.39 -0.95
C GLU A 56 39.11 11.98 -1.15
N LEU A 57 39.77 11.78 -2.30
CA LEU A 57 40.39 10.52 -2.65
C LEU A 57 41.65 10.27 -1.83
N ILE A 58 41.66 9.18 -1.07
CA ILE A 58 42.78 8.75 -0.24
C ILE A 58 43.65 7.75 -1.00
N GLU A 59 43.06 6.65 -1.49
CA GLU A 59 43.77 5.57 -2.17
C GLU A 59 42.87 4.90 -3.22
N VAL A 60 43.48 4.29 -4.24
CA VAL A 60 42.84 3.42 -5.22
C VAL A 60 43.70 2.17 -5.41
N TRP A 61 43.08 1.01 -5.53
CA TRP A 61 43.73 -0.30 -5.72
C TRP A 61 43.07 -1.03 -6.90
N GLU A 62 43.86 -1.45 -7.88
CA GLU A 62 43.39 -2.37 -8.92
C GLU A 62 43.23 -3.79 -8.36
N TRP A 63 42.29 -4.58 -8.88
CA TRP A 63 42.06 -5.96 -8.39
C TRP A 63 43.28 -6.87 -8.48
N THR A 64 44.14 -6.64 -9.48
CA THR A 64 45.43 -7.35 -9.67
C THR A 64 46.42 -7.08 -8.55
N SER A 65 46.35 -5.92 -7.90
CA SER A 65 47.22 -5.52 -6.79
C SER A 65 46.81 -6.15 -5.45
N ILE A 66 45.55 -6.58 -5.32
CA ILE A 66 45.01 -7.19 -4.10
C ILE A 66 45.34 -8.68 -4.08
N THR A 67 46.34 -9.08 -3.30
CA THR A 67 46.80 -10.48 -3.25
C THR A 67 46.02 -11.33 -2.26
N GLU A 68 45.55 -10.74 -1.15
CA GLU A 68 44.92 -11.49 -0.05
C GLU A 68 43.85 -10.63 0.65
N ILE A 69 42.76 -11.27 1.09
CA ILE A 69 41.70 -10.67 1.92
C ILE A 69 41.45 -11.67 3.05
N SER A 70 41.68 -11.27 4.29
CA SER A 70 41.58 -12.16 5.46
C SER A 70 41.01 -11.46 6.70
N CYS A 71 40.39 -12.26 7.56
CA CYS A 71 39.86 -11.81 8.85
C CYS A 71 40.99 -11.69 9.89
N THR A 72 40.73 -10.95 10.96
CA THR A 72 41.58 -10.94 12.16
C THR A 72 40.83 -11.52 13.36
N GLU A 73 41.49 -11.64 14.52
CA GLU A 73 40.84 -12.05 15.77
C GLU A 73 39.78 -11.04 16.25
N ASN A 74 39.90 -9.77 15.86
CA ASN A 74 38.92 -8.76 16.16
C ASN A 74 37.73 -8.85 15.20
N ALA A 75 36.52 -8.91 15.76
CA ALA A 75 35.26 -9.13 15.05
C ALA A 75 34.94 -8.09 13.98
N ASP A 76 35.50 -6.87 14.06
CA ASP A 76 35.26 -5.80 13.08
C ASP A 76 36.49 -5.53 12.18
N GLU A 77 37.67 -6.07 12.52
CA GLU A 77 38.92 -5.80 11.80
C GLU A 77 39.22 -6.87 10.74
N PHE A 78 39.65 -6.41 9.58
CA PHE A 78 40.10 -7.26 8.47
C PHE A 78 41.34 -6.67 7.78
N ILE A 79 42.03 -7.53 7.03
CA ILE A 79 43.26 -7.20 6.33
C ILE A 79 43.05 -7.35 4.83
N VAL A 80 43.42 -6.31 4.08
CA VAL A 80 43.58 -6.35 2.63
C VAL A 80 45.07 -6.22 2.33
N LYS A 81 45.67 -7.22 1.70
CA LYS A 81 47.08 -7.18 1.29
C LYS A 81 47.18 -6.65 -0.13
N VAL A 82 47.74 -5.45 -0.27
CA VAL A 82 47.87 -4.73 -1.55
C VAL A 82 49.35 -4.58 -1.88
N ASN A 83 49.79 -5.12 -3.02
CA ASN A 83 51.20 -5.11 -3.46
C ASN A 83 52.17 -5.54 -2.34
N GLY A 84 51.81 -6.60 -1.60
CA GLY A 84 52.59 -7.13 -0.48
C GLY A 84 52.41 -6.41 0.86
N LYS A 85 51.83 -5.20 0.89
CA LYS A 85 51.61 -4.40 2.11
C LYS A 85 50.25 -4.70 2.74
N LYS A 86 50.23 -4.93 4.05
CA LYS A 86 48.99 -5.16 4.81
C LYS A 86 48.29 -3.83 5.12
N GLN A 87 47.06 -3.68 4.65
CA GLN A 87 46.14 -2.61 5.03
C GLN A 87 45.16 -3.17 6.08
N LYS A 88 45.23 -2.65 7.30
CA LYS A 88 44.30 -3.01 8.40
C LYS A 88 43.12 -2.05 8.40
N LEU A 89 41.92 -2.59 8.29
CA LEU A 89 40.66 -1.85 8.20
C LEU A 89 39.64 -2.39 9.20
N ILE A 90 38.74 -1.53 9.66
CA ILE A 90 37.64 -1.86 10.58
C ILE A 90 36.32 -1.53 9.89
N SER A 91 35.33 -2.42 10.02
CA SER A 91 33.94 -2.17 9.63
C SER A 91 32.99 -2.97 10.52
N THR A 92 31.91 -2.36 10.96
CA THR A 92 30.79 -3.02 11.68
C THR A 92 30.12 -4.10 10.82
N ALA A 93 30.23 -3.99 9.50
CA ALA A 93 29.75 -4.96 8.52
C ALA A 93 30.89 -5.83 7.96
N ARG A 94 31.95 -6.11 8.72
CA ARG A 94 33.18 -6.79 8.27
C ARG A 94 32.91 -7.99 7.34
N SER A 95 32.09 -8.95 7.75
CA SER A 95 31.82 -10.16 6.97
C SER A 95 31.20 -9.84 5.61
N TYR A 96 30.29 -8.86 5.54
CA TYR A 96 29.72 -8.38 4.29
C TYR A 96 30.79 -7.75 3.40
N VAL A 97 31.62 -6.86 3.94
CA VAL A 97 32.72 -6.20 3.21
C VAL A 97 33.69 -7.22 2.62
N ILE A 98 34.03 -8.26 3.39
CA ILE A 98 34.89 -9.34 2.90
C ILE A 98 34.20 -10.14 1.79
N CYS A 99 32.92 -10.51 1.95
CA CYS A 99 32.17 -11.24 0.94
C CYS A 99 32.13 -10.47 -0.39
N ILE A 100 31.81 -9.17 -0.38
CA ILE A 100 31.76 -8.37 -1.61
C ILE A 100 33.15 -8.19 -2.25
N LEU A 101 34.21 -7.97 -1.45
CA LEU A 101 35.56 -7.85 -1.99
C LEU A 101 36.03 -9.17 -2.63
N GLN A 102 35.69 -10.30 -2.01
CA GLN A 102 35.98 -11.61 -2.58
C GLN A 102 35.11 -11.93 -3.80
N GLU A 103 33.86 -11.50 -3.83
CA GLU A 103 33.00 -11.64 -5.02
C GLU A 103 33.65 -10.93 -6.20
N TYR A 104 33.94 -9.63 -6.11
CA TYR A 104 34.51 -8.90 -7.23
C TYR A 104 35.89 -9.43 -7.65
N LYS A 105 36.74 -9.83 -6.69
CA LYS A 105 38.04 -10.43 -6.98
C LYS A 105 37.94 -11.77 -7.72
N TYR A 106 37.03 -12.65 -7.31
CA TYR A 106 36.97 -14.03 -7.82
C TYR A 106 35.87 -14.28 -8.85
N LYS A 107 34.96 -13.34 -9.09
CA LYS A 107 33.86 -13.51 -10.06
C LYS A 107 34.34 -13.57 -11.50
N VAL A 108 35.36 -12.78 -11.86
CA VAL A 108 35.91 -12.74 -13.24
C VAL A 108 36.80 -13.94 -13.52
N LYS A 109 37.57 -14.39 -12.52
CA LYS A 109 38.41 -15.59 -12.59
C LYS A 109 38.16 -16.45 -11.34
N PRO A 110 37.15 -17.33 -11.36
CA PRO A 110 36.84 -18.20 -10.24
C PRO A 110 38.05 -19.07 -9.90
N THR A 111 38.64 -18.82 -8.75
CA THR A 111 39.70 -19.64 -8.16
C THR A 111 39.29 -19.98 -6.73
N ASN A 112 39.74 -21.12 -6.19
CA ASN A 112 39.47 -21.53 -4.81
C ASN A 112 37.98 -21.85 -4.51
N TYR A 113 37.39 -22.74 -5.29
CA TYR A 113 36.03 -23.25 -5.11
C TYR A 113 35.97 -24.78 -5.15
N MET A 114 34.90 -25.35 -4.63
CA MET A 114 34.55 -26.76 -4.77
C MET A 114 33.20 -26.86 -5.48
N SER A 115 33.06 -27.82 -6.39
CA SER A 115 31.84 -28.00 -7.20
C SER A 115 31.09 -29.26 -6.79
N PHE A 116 29.77 -29.17 -6.80
CA PHE A 116 28.87 -30.25 -6.45
C PHE A 116 27.74 -30.35 -7.48
N SER A 117 27.37 -31.57 -7.83
CA SER A 117 26.09 -31.83 -8.50
C SER A 117 25.01 -31.90 -7.42
N ALA A 118 23.95 -31.13 -7.60
CA ALA A 118 22.87 -31.07 -6.63
C ALA A 118 21.50 -30.94 -7.30
N GLU A 119 20.47 -31.23 -6.54
CA GLU A 119 19.08 -31.06 -6.93
C GLU A 119 18.45 -29.96 -6.07
N LYS A 120 17.93 -28.91 -6.70
CA LYS A 120 17.17 -27.87 -6.03
C LYS A 120 15.74 -28.33 -5.86
N ILE A 121 15.27 -28.38 -4.62
CA ILE A 121 13.91 -28.79 -4.27
C ILE A 121 13.08 -27.55 -3.99
N TYR A 122 11.89 -27.47 -4.59
CA TYR A 122 10.93 -26.38 -4.44
C TYR A 122 9.79 -26.78 -3.48
N ASN A 123 9.10 -25.79 -2.90
CA ASN A 123 7.96 -26.03 -2.00
C ASN A 123 6.84 -26.86 -2.63
N ASP A 124 6.66 -26.79 -3.95
CA ASP A 124 5.65 -27.57 -4.68
C ASP A 124 6.11 -28.99 -5.04
N GLY A 125 7.25 -29.43 -4.50
CA GLY A 125 7.85 -30.73 -4.75
C GLY A 125 8.60 -30.83 -6.09
N LYS A 126 8.62 -29.77 -6.91
CA LYS A 126 9.43 -29.78 -8.14
C LYS A 126 10.91 -29.90 -7.79
N ILE A 127 11.63 -30.60 -8.66
CA ILE A 127 13.07 -30.79 -8.55
C ILE A 127 13.74 -30.24 -9.81
N LYS A 128 14.86 -29.56 -9.62
CA LYS A 128 15.69 -29.04 -10.71
C LYS A 128 17.16 -29.37 -10.47
N GLU A 129 17.78 -30.07 -11.41
CA GLU A 129 19.23 -30.29 -11.40
C GLU A 129 20.01 -28.98 -11.53
N VAL A 130 21.02 -28.83 -10.67
CA VAL A 130 21.86 -27.63 -10.59
C VAL A 130 23.31 -28.03 -10.29
N ASN A 131 24.24 -27.22 -10.78
CA ASN A 131 25.64 -27.30 -10.37
C ASN A 131 25.91 -26.19 -9.36
N ILE A 132 26.35 -26.56 -8.17
CA ILE A 132 26.63 -25.63 -7.08
C ILE A 132 28.13 -25.51 -6.89
N GLN A 133 28.62 -24.29 -6.86
CA GLN A 133 29.98 -23.97 -6.46
C GLN A 133 29.99 -23.27 -5.11
N ILE A 134 30.72 -23.83 -4.15
CA ILE A 134 31.01 -23.15 -2.89
C ILE A 134 32.26 -22.31 -3.11
N ARG A 135 32.06 -21.00 -3.27
CA ARG A 135 33.13 -20.02 -3.51
C ARG A 135 33.49 -19.30 -2.19
N PRO A 136 34.60 -18.56 -2.13
CA PRO A 136 35.02 -17.88 -0.89
C PRO A 136 33.99 -16.90 -0.30
N TYR A 137 33.11 -16.34 -1.13
CA TYR A 137 32.11 -15.34 -0.73
C TYR A 137 30.69 -15.89 -0.55
N GLY A 138 30.39 -17.09 -1.07
CA GLY A 138 29.03 -17.61 -1.05
C GLY A 138 28.82 -18.89 -1.86
N ILE A 139 27.56 -19.33 -1.87
CA ILE A 139 27.08 -20.50 -2.59
C ILE A 139 26.54 -20.05 -3.96
N VAL A 140 27.08 -20.59 -5.05
CA VAL A 140 26.79 -20.13 -6.41
C VAL A 140 26.11 -21.23 -7.23
N GLU A 141 24.88 -20.97 -7.69
CA GLU A 141 24.19 -21.78 -8.71
C GLU A 141 24.75 -21.37 -10.08
N VAL A 142 25.57 -22.25 -10.68
CA VAL A 142 26.23 -21.98 -11.97
C VAL A 142 25.18 -22.00 -13.09
N ALA A 143 25.26 -21.02 -13.99
CA ALA A 143 24.34 -20.94 -15.11
C ALA A 143 24.53 -22.11 -16.09
N THR A 144 23.43 -22.78 -16.46
CA THR A 144 23.44 -23.92 -17.39
C THR A 144 23.52 -23.52 -18.87
N SER A 145 23.45 -22.22 -19.19
CA SER A 145 23.42 -21.71 -20.58
C SER A 145 24.19 -20.41 -20.69
N GLN A 146 24.89 -20.20 -21.81
CA GLN A 146 25.63 -18.97 -22.09
C GLN A 146 24.69 -17.75 -22.02
N GLY A 147 25.09 -16.72 -21.27
CA GLY A 147 24.33 -15.47 -21.12
C GLY A 147 23.36 -15.40 -19.93
N LYS A 148 23.09 -16.50 -19.21
CA LYS A 148 22.35 -16.42 -17.93
C LYS A 148 23.29 -16.01 -16.79
N LYS A 149 22.81 -15.12 -15.91
CA LYS A 149 23.53 -14.71 -14.71
C LYS A 149 23.57 -15.87 -13.68
N GLU A 150 24.73 -16.06 -13.06
CA GLU A 150 24.88 -16.92 -11.89
C GLU A 150 23.99 -16.42 -10.75
N LYS A 151 23.45 -17.34 -9.93
CA LYS A 151 22.75 -16.95 -8.69
C LYS A 151 23.70 -17.14 -7.52
N VAL A 152 23.91 -16.09 -6.74
CA VAL A 152 24.81 -16.08 -5.59
C VAL A 152 23.99 -15.95 -4.31
N ILE A 153 24.22 -16.83 -3.36
CA ILE A 153 23.78 -16.68 -1.96
C ILE A 153 25.04 -16.34 -1.17
N MET A 154 25.19 -15.08 -0.77
CA MET A 154 26.35 -14.64 0.02
C MET A 154 26.30 -15.28 1.40
N PHE A 155 27.46 -15.65 1.95
CA PHE A 155 27.51 -16.25 3.29
C PHE A 155 26.98 -15.31 4.36
N CYS A 156 27.17 -13.99 4.20
CA CYS A 156 26.65 -12.98 5.12
C CYS A 156 25.11 -12.86 5.14
N ASP A 157 24.41 -13.49 4.19
CA ASP A 157 22.95 -13.51 4.14
C ASP A 157 22.36 -14.84 4.65
N ILE A 158 23.22 -15.81 5.00
CA ILE A 158 22.83 -17.12 5.54
C ILE A 158 22.85 -17.03 7.06
N LYS A 159 21.68 -17.26 7.67
CA LYS A 159 21.51 -17.29 9.11
C LYS A 159 21.97 -18.63 9.70
N GLU A 160 21.55 -19.71 9.06
CA GLU A 160 21.90 -21.07 9.46
C GLU A 160 21.74 -22.05 8.29
N ILE A 161 22.34 -23.22 8.43
CA ILE A 161 22.07 -24.37 7.55
C ILE A 161 21.46 -25.50 8.35
N CYS A 162 20.55 -26.26 7.73
CA CYS A 162 19.96 -27.46 8.32
C CYS A 162 20.26 -28.68 7.46
N LEU A 163 20.78 -29.73 8.08
CA LEU A 163 21.00 -31.05 7.47
C LEU A 163 19.73 -31.87 7.64
N CYS A 164 19.00 -32.10 6.55
CA CYS A 164 17.68 -32.72 6.63
C CYS A 164 17.75 -34.18 7.08
N THR A 165 16.88 -34.63 7.98
CA THR A 165 16.94 -35.99 8.56
C THR A 165 16.53 -37.09 7.59
N ASP A 166 15.72 -36.76 6.60
CA ASP A 166 15.03 -37.64 5.66
C ASP A 166 15.74 -37.80 4.31
N SER A 167 16.83 -37.06 4.07
CA SER A 167 17.41 -36.91 2.72
C SER A 167 18.88 -36.44 2.72
N GLN A 168 19.50 -36.37 1.55
CA GLN A 168 20.79 -35.68 1.34
C GLN A 168 20.64 -34.14 1.26
N GLY A 169 19.50 -33.61 1.72
CA GLY A 169 19.20 -32.19 1.74
C GLY A 169 20.08 -31.38 2.69
N VAL A 170 20.57 -30.25 2.21
CA VAL A 170 21.02 -29.11 3.02
C VAL A 170 20.06 -27.97 2.75
N ALA A 171 19.30 -27.58 3.77
CA ALA A 171 18.48 -26.40 3.76
C ALA A 171 19.31 -25.17 4.17
N ILE A 172 19.26 -24.13 3.35
CA ILE A 172 19.86 -22.82 3.61
C ILE A 172 18.74 -21.90 4.08
N ILE A 173 18.85 -21.43 5.32
CA ILE A 173 17.91 -20.49 5.91
C ILE A 173 18.57 -19.12 5.88
N LYS A 174 18.02 -18.23 5.05
CA LYS A 174 18.50 -16.85 4.91
C LYS A 174 17.87 -15.92 5.95
N GLU A 175 18.49 -14.76 6.12
CA GLU A 175 17.81 -13.60 6.68
C GLU A 175 16.48 -13.34 5.94
N GLY A 176 15.42 -12.95 6.68
CA GLY A 176 14.06 -12.80 6.12
C GLY A 176 13.25 -14.11 6.00
N ASN A 177 13.75 -15.22 6.56
CA ASN A 177 13.07 -16.53 6.58
C ASN A 177 12.79 -17.12 5.18
N GLU A 178 13.62 -16.74 4.20
CA GLU A 178 13.69 -17.46 2.93
C GLU A 178 14.43 -18.79 3.11
N ARG A 179 13.86 -19.86 2.56
CA ARG A 179 14.36 -21.22 2.74
C ARG A 179 14.63 -21.84 1.37
N ILE A 180 15.83 -22.37 1.20
CA ILE A 180 16.26 -22.99 -0.06
C ILE A 180 16.83 -24.37 0.27
N VAL A 181 16.35 -25.41 -0.38
CA VAL A 181 16.83 -26.78 -0.17
C VAL A 181 17.61 -27.26 -1.38
N TYR A 182 18.84 -27.70 -1.16
CA TYR A 182 19.66 -28.40 -2.15
C TYR A 182 19.95 -29.81 -1.64
N SER A 183 19.60 -30.83 -2.42
CA SER A 183 20.02 -32.21 -2.18
C SER A 183 21.35 -32.44 -2.88
N PHE A 184 22.41 -32.71 -2.12
CA PHE A 184 23.77 -32.88 -2.64
C PHE A 184 24.10 -34.36 -2.84
N ASN A 185 24.97 -34.65 -3.81
CA ASN A 185 25.55 -35.99 -3.94
C ASN A 185 26.39 -36.41 -2.72
N ASP A 186 27.10 -35.46 -2.09
CA ASP A 186 27.81 -35.63 -0.81
C ASP A 186 27.47 -34.47 0.13
N ARG A 187 26.44 -34.68 0.96
CA ARG A 187 25.95 -33.69 1.93
C ARG A 187 27.02 -33.30 2.96
N GLY A 188 27.80 -34.27 3.44
CA GLY A 188 28.80 -34.06 4.49
C GLY A 188 29.93 -33.16 4.02
N MET A 189 30.46 -33.45 2.82
CA MET A 189 31.52 -32.66 2.19
C MET A 189 31.02 -31.26 1.82
N ALA A 190 29.81 -31.14 1.28
CA ALA A 190 29.20 -29.84 0.97
C ALA A 190 29.03 -28.98 2.22
N ALA A 191 28.42 -29.52 3.29
CA ALA A 191 28.22 -28.80 4.54
C ALA A 191 29.54 -28.37 5.19
N SER A 192 30.53 -29.28 5.23
CA SER A 192 31.87 -28.97 5.76
C SER A 192 32.56 -27.85 4.99
N GLU A 193 32.48 -27.85 3.66
CA GLU A 193 33.06 -26.80 2.84
C GLU A 193 32.32 -25.46 2.99
N ILE A 194 30.99 -25.45 3.13
CA ILE A 194 30.21 -24.23 3.46
C ILE A 194 30.74 -23.63 4.77
N VAL A 195 30.82 -24.43 5.84
CA VAL A 195 31.25 -23.97 7.18
C VAL A 195 32.67 -23.42 7.13
N LYS A 196 33.60 -24.15 6.51
CA LYS A 196 35.00 -23.73 6.35
C LYS A 196 35.14 -22.40 5.62
N LYS A 197 34.33 -22.17 4.58
CA LYS A 197 34.37 -20.91 3.81
C LYS A 197 33.70 -19.77 4.58
N CYS A 198 32.63 -20.04 5.34
CA CYS A 198 32.03 -19.08 6.28
C CYS A 198 33.04 -18.62 7.33
N ASP A 199 33.80 -19.54 7.93
CA ASP A 199 34.86 -19.21 8.89
C ASP A 199 35.95 -18.33 8.25
N GLY A 200 36.28 -18.57 6.98
CA GLY A 200 37.23 -17.75 6.22
C GLY A 200 36.80 -16.29 6.04
N VAL A 201 35.50 -16.01 6.03
CA VAL A 201 34.92 -14.66 6.05
C VAL A 201 34.48 -14.22 7.45
N GLY A 202 34.87 -14.97 8.48
CA GLY A 202 34.62 -14.68 9.89
C GLY A 202 33.15 -14.79 10.30
N ILE A 203 32.41 -15.72 9.68
CA ILE A 203 31.03 -16.07 10.04
C ILE A 203 31.07 -17.46 10.68
N LYS A 204 30.68 -17.56 11.94
CA LYS A 204 30.47 -18.85 12.59
C LYS A 204 29.10 -19.39 12.19
N MET A 205 29.07 -20.39 11.32
CA MET A 205 27.83 -20.94 10.79
C MET A 205 27.14 -21.84 11.81
N THR A 206 25.86 -21.59 12.07
CA THR A 206 25.01 -22.48 12.87
C THR A 206 24.52 -23.64 12.00
N ILE A 207 24.59 -24.86 12.54
CA ILE A 207 24.13 -26.08 11.88
C ILE A 207 23.05 -26.73 12.73
N ASN A 208 21.87 -26.97 12.13
CA ASN A 208 20.78 -27.74 12.71
C ASN A 208 20.68 -29.10 11.98
N SER A 209 20.21 -30.16 12.65
CA SER A 209 20.05 -31.50 12.07
C SER A 209 18.71 -32.16 12.38
N ASP A 210 17.72 -31.41 12.85
CA ASP A 210 16.52 -32.00 13.48
C ASP A 210 15.25 -31.89 12.61
N LEU A 211 15.36 -31.36 11.39
CA LEU A 211 14.20 -31.09 10.53
C LEU A 211 14.19 -31.98 9.29
N THR A 212 13.01 -32.42 8.87
CA THR A 212 12.78 -32.99 7.53
C THR A 212 12.71 -31.89 6.47
N ILE A 213 12.71 -32.24 5.17
CA ILE A 213 12.48 -31.25 4.11
C ILE A 213 11.09 -30.60 4.27
N GLU A 214 10.08 -31.40 4.66
CA GLU A 214 8.72 -30.91 4.88
C GLU A 214 8.67 -29.89 6.02
N ASP A 215 9.31 -30.19 7.16
CA ASP A 215 9.41 -29.25 8.28
C ASP A 215 10.10 -27.94 7.89
N VAL A 216 11.13 -28.03 7.04
CA VAL A 216 11.81 -26.84 6.50
C VAL A 216 10.81 -25.99 5.71
N PHE A 217 10.03 -26.56 4.80
CA PHE A 217 9.07 -25.80 4.00
C PHE A 217 7.86 -25.32 4.80
N ASN A 218 7.42 -26.06 5.83
CA ASN A 218 6.37 -25.64 6.76
C ASN A 218 6.74 -24.34 7.50
N GLY A 219 8.03 -24.11 7.78
CA GLY A 219 8.48 -22.84 8.35
C GLY A 219 8.68 -21.69 7.34
N SER A 220 8.43 -21.90 6.04
CA SER A 220 8.69 -20.90 4.99
C SER A 220 7.65 -19.78 4.95
N ASN A 221 8.01 -18.66 4.32
CA ASN A 221 7.09 -17.55 4.08
C ASN A 221 5.89 -17.95 3.21
N ILE A 222 6.03 -18.94 2.32
CA ILE A 222 4.93 -19.45 1.50
C ILE A 222 3.84 -20.05 2.39
N LYS A 223 4.21 -20.92 3.32
CA LYS A 223 3.25 -21.57 4.23
C LYS A 223 2.55 -20.57 5.14
N LYS A 224 3.29 -19.61 5.70
CA LYS A 224 2.72 -18.51 6.49
C LYS A 224 1.72 -17.66 5.70
N ALA A 225 1.94 -17.46 4.40
CA ALA A 225 1.00 -16.75 3.54
C ALA A 225 -0.22 -17.62 3.13
N GLU A 226 -0.08 -18.95 3.06
CA GLU A 226 -1.22 -19.87 2.85
C GLU A 226 -2.15 -19.92 4.06
N GLU A 227 -1.60 -19.76 5.26
CA GLU A 227 -2.31 -19.80 6.54
C GLU A 227 -2.99 -18.47 6.94
N GLU A 228 -2.73 -17.38 6.22
CA GLU A 228 -3.32 -16.07 6.55
C GLU A 228 -4.83 -16.03 6.27
N GLU A 229 -5.60 -15.62 7.28
CA GLU A 229 -7.04 -15.42 7.15
C GLU A 229 -7.38 -14.19 6.27
N GLY A 230 -8.52 -14.21 5.57
CA GLY A 230 -9.03 -13.07 4.81
C GLY A 230 -8.74 -13.10 3.30
N GLY A 231 -7.73 -13.88 2.89
CA GLY A 231 -7.42 -14.14 1.48
C GLY A 231 -6.83 -12.93 0.74
N SER A 232 -6.90 -12.95 -0.60
CA SER A 232 -6.35 -11.88 -1.43
C SER A 232 -7.18 -10.61 -1.34
N LEU A 233 -6.52 -9.49 -1.08
CA LEU A 233 -7.09 -8.14 -1.14
C LEU A 233 -7.19 -7.66 -2.59
N VAL A 234 -6.12 -7.85 -3.36
CA VAL A 234 -6.00 -7.44 -4.76
C VAL A 234 -5.29 -8.53 -5.55
N GLU A 235 -5.77 -8.81 -6.76
CA GLU A 235 -5.13 -9.75 -7.70
C GLU A 235 -4.84 -9.07 -9.03
N ILE A 236 -3.60 -9.23 -9.52
CA ILE A 236 -3.13 -8.60 -10.75
C ILE A 236 -2.35 -9.60 -11.57
N LYS A 237 -2.66 -9.67 -12.86
CA LYS A 237 -1.93 -10.52 -13.80
C LYS A 237 -0.63 -9.84 -14.24
N ALA A 238 0.48 -10.56 -14.16
CA ALA A 238 1.79 -10.07 -14.59
C ALA A 238 2.71 -11.22 -15.00
N ASN A 239 3.75 -10.91 -15.79
CA ASN A 239 4.73 -11.90 -16.26
C ASN A 239 6.15 -11.45 -15.90
N HIS A 240 7.10 -12.38 -15.75
CA HIS A 240 8.52 -12.05 -15.50
C HIS A 240 9.33 -11.70 -16.77
N GLY A 241 8.65 -11.41 -17.88
CA GLY A 241 9.29 -11.06 -19.15
C GLY A 241 8.46 -11.51 -20.36
N ILE A 242 8.84 -11.01 -21.54
CA ILE A 242 8.18 -11.34 -22.81
C ILE A 242 8.23 -12.85 -23.05
N GLY A 243 7.08 -13.46 -23.36
CA GLY A 243 6.94 -14.89 -23.61
C GLY A 243 7.05 -15.79 -22.36
N LYS A 244 7.15 -15.23 -21.15
CA LYS A 244 7.06 -15.99 -19.90
C LYS A 244 5.61 -16.28 -19.53
N ARG A 245 5.39 -17.36 -18.79
CA ARG A 245 4.07 -17.74 -18.27
C ARG A 245 3.49 -16.65 -17.38
N GLU A 246 2.18 -16.48 -17.47
CA GLU A 246 1.42 -15.55 -16.65
C GLU A 246 1.41 -15.98 -15.18
N LYS A 247 1.57 -15.00 -14.29
CA LYS A 247 1.47 -15.13 -12.84
C LYS A 247 0.32 -14.27 -12.34
N ILE A 248 -0.26 -14.68 -11.23
CA ILE A 248 -1.21 -13.86 -10.47
C ILE A 248 -0.45 -13.32 -9.27
N ILE A 249 -0.32 -12.00 -9.22
CA ILE A 249 0.29 -11.28 -8.11
C ILE A 249 -0.84 -10.90 -7.16
N CYS A 250 -0.77 -11.39 -5.94
CA CYS A 250 -1.75 -11.21 -4.90
C CYS A 250 -1.15 -10.37 -3.77
N PHE A 251 -1.90 -9.41 -3.27
CA PHE A 251 -1.58 -8.72 -2.01
C PHE A 251 -2.58 -9.14 -0.97
N THR A 252 -2.10 -9.52 0.22
CA THR A 252 -2.94 -9.75 1.40
C THR A 252 -2.73 -8.60 2.40
N GLU A 253 -3.18 -8.74 3.64
CA GLU A 253 -2.91 -7.72 4.66
C GLU A 253 -1.43 -7.61 5.01
N MET A 254 -0.68 -8.72 4.96
CA MET A 254 0.73 -8.76 5.39
C MET A 254 1.71 -9.22 4.31
N TRP A 255 1.24 -9.87 3.24
CA TRP A 255 2.12 -10.57 2.30
C TRP A 255 1.97 -10.09 0.85
N PHE A 256 3.12 -10.00 0.19
CA PHE A 256 3.26 -10.00 -1.26
C PHE A 256 3.36 -11.46 -1.73
N VAL A 257 2.46 -11.90 -2.60
CA VAL A 257 2.35 -13.31 -3.02
C VAL A 257 2.37 -13.41 -4.54
N GLU A 258 3.13 -14.38 -5.08
CA GLU A 258 3.07 -14.76 -6.50
C GLU A 258 2.48 -16.16 -6.63
N ARG A 259 1.41 -16.28 -7.42
CA ARG A 259 0.75 -17.55 -7.73
C ARG A 259 0.96 -17.93 -9.19
N GLU A 260 1.00 -19.23 -9.44
CA GLU A 260 0.93 -19.76 -10.81
C GLU A 260 -0.50 -19.61 -11.34
N ALA A 261 -0.67 -19.03 -12.53
CA ALA A 261 -2.01 -18.74 -13.06
C ALA A 261 -2.80 -20.00 -13.42
N SER A 262 -2.13 -21.12 -13.71
CA SER A 262 -2.78 -22.36 -14.15
C SER A 262 -3.44 -23.17 -13.03
N ASN A 263 -2.93 -23.08 -11.80
CA ASN A 263 -3.37 -23.93 -10.68
C ASN A 263 -3.42 -23.17 -9.33
N TYR A 264 -3.17 -21.86 -9.33
CA TYR A 264 -3.30 -20.97 -8.18
C TYR A 264 -2.34 -21.27 -7.00
N THR A 265 -1.33 -22.14 -7.20
CA THR A 265 -0.33 -22.48 -6.17
C THR A 265 0.61 -21.32 -5.91
N ILE A 266 0.92 -21.05 -4.63
CA ILE A 266 1.88 -20.01 -4.25
C ILE A 266 3.30 -20.47 -4.61
N THR A 267 4.02 -19.63 -5.34
CA THR A 267 5.39 -19.87 -5.79
C THR A 267 6.41 -18.94 -5.13
N PHE A 268 5.94 -17.84 -4.55
CA PHE A 268 6.75 -16.89 -3.81
C PHE A 268 5.87 -16.13 -2.82
N ALA A 269 6.39 -15.86 -1.62
CA ALA A 269 5.76 -15.00 -0.64
C ALA A 269 6.82 -14.23 0.13
N LYS A 270 6.57 -12.94 0.37
CA LYS A 270 7.45 -12.07 1.16
C LYS A 270 6.62 -11.03 1.90
N PRO A 271 6.99 -10.63 3.14
CA PRO A 271 6.23 -9.63 3.87
C PRO A 271 6.18 -8.29 3.10
N LEU A 272 5.02 -7.64 3.07
CA LEU A 272 4.85 -6.33 2.44
C LEU A 272 5.73 -5.26 3.11
N ASN A 273 5.97 -5.39 4.41
CA ASN A 273 6.78 -4.47 5.19
C ASN A 273 8.28 -4.51 4.84
N GLU A 274 8.73 -5.49 4.05
CA GLU A 274 10.09 -5.59 3.55
C GLU A 274 10.30 -4.84 2.22
N ILE A 275 9.25 -4.31 1.59
CA ILE A 275 9.38 -3.59 0.32
C ILE A 275 9.96 -2.20 0.58
N ILE A 276 11.10 -1.89 -0.07
CA ILE A 276 11.82 -0.62 0.12
C ILE A 276 11.78 0.28 -1.12
N HIS A 277 11.50 -0.27 -2.29
CA HIS A 277 11.53 0.46 -3.55
C HIS A 277 10.66 -0.20 -4.62
N ILE A 278 9.92 0.62 -5.35
CA ILE A 278 9.11 0.26 -6.52
C ILE A 278 9.59 1.13 -7.69
N LEU A 279 10.27 0.52 -8.64
CA LEU A 279 10.72 1.17 -9.88
C LEU A 279 9.64 1.03 -10.95
N ARG A 280 9.21 2.16 -11.50
CA ARG A 280 8.46 2.27 -12.75
C ARG A 280 9.47 2.16 -13.89
N GLY A 281 9.49 1.02 -14.57
CA GLY A 281 10.45 0.78 -15.64
C GLY A 281 10.27 1.74 -16.82
N GLN A 282 11.28 1.79 -17.69
CA GLN A 282 11.21 2.60 -18.91
C GLN A 282 10.16 2.04 -19.88
N ASP A 283 9.99 0.72 -19.89
CA ASP A 283 8.88 0.07 -20.59
C ASP A 283 7.56 0.39 -19.85
N ALA A 284 6.52 0.72 -20.61
CA ALA A 284 5.20 1.08 -20.11
C ALA A 284 4.55 -0.03 -19.25
N MET A 285 5.00 -1.27 -19.36
CA MET A 285 4.51 -2.42 -18.60
C MET A 285 5.43 -2.83 -17.44
N GLU A 286 6.68 -2.35 -17.41
CA GLU A 286 7.69 -2.85 -16.48
C GLU A 286 7.56 -2.24 -15.08
N ILE A 287 7.68 -3.12 -14.07
CA ILE A 287 7.79 -2.78 -12.65
C ILE A 287 8.94 -3.59 -12.05
N VAL A 288 9.77 -2.96 -11.24
CA VAL A 288 10.78 -3.67 -10.43
C VAL A 288 10.54 -3.40 -8.96
N ILE A 289 10.34 -4.46 -8.18
CA ILE A 289 10.15 -4.39 -6.73
C ILE A 289 11.45 -4.80 -6.08
N THR A 290 11.98 -3.96 -5.18
CA THR A 290 13.16 -4.27 -4.37
C THR A 290 12.75 -4.44 -2.91
N PHE A 291 13.18 -5.53 -2.31
CA PHE A 291 12.97 -5.85 -0.90
C PHE A 291 14.20 -5.46 -0.04
N SER A 292 14.03 -5.43 1.28
CA SER A 292 15.03 -4.99 2.26
C SER A 292 16.31 -5.83 2.26
N ASP A 293 16.23 -7.09 1.84
CA ASP A 293 17.38 -7.98 1.66
C ASP A 293 18.08 -7.82 0.30
N GLY A 294 17.64 -6.87 -0.53
CA GLY A 294 18.19 -6.61 -1.86
C GLY A 294 17.64 -7.50 -2.97
N LEU A 295 16.72 -8.43 -2.68
CA LEU A 295 16.03 -9.19 -3.72
C LEU A 295 15.25 -8.24 -4.63
N GLN A 296 15.40 -8.42 -5.94
CA GLN A 296 14.64 -7.69 -6.95
C GLN A 296 13.77 -8.65 -7.76
N LYS A 297 12.49 -8.30 -7.93
CA LYS A 297 11.55 -8.99 -8.81
C LYS A 297 11.10 -8.04 -9.92
N HIS A 298 11.22 -8.50 -11.16
CA HIS A 298 10.81 -7.78 -12.37
C HIS A 298 9.47 -8.34 -12.85
N PHE A 299 8.53 -7.44 -13.16
CA PHE A 299 7.20 -7.76 -13.66
C PHE A 299 6.87 -6.92 -14.88
N PHE A 300 6.07 -7.49 -15.77
CA PHE A 300 5.49 -6.83 -16.93
C PHE A 300 3.99 -7.03 -16.88
N THR A 301 3.22 -5.94 -16.89
CA THR A 301 1.75 -5.97 -16.90
C THR A 301 1.17 -4.76 -17.62
N THR A 302 0.03 -4.94 -18.30
CA THR A 302 -0.76 -3.83 -18.87
C THR A 302 -1.44 -2.99 -17.78
N GLN A 303 -1.58 -3.53 -16.56
CA GLN A 303 -2.20 -2.88 -15.40
C GLN A 303 -1.15 -2.20 -14.51
N ARG A 304 -0.12 -1.60 -15.10
CA ARG A 304 1.07 -1.11 -14.37
C ARG A 304 0.73 -0.12 -13.25
N GLU A 305 -0.06 0.90 -13.56
CA GLU A 305 -0.42 1.95 -12.60
C GLU A 305 -1.33 1.43 -11.47
N GLN A 306 -2.23 0.49 -11.79
CA GLN A 306 -3.05 -0.21 -10.80
C GLN A 306 -2.18 -1.06 -9.87
N PHE A 307 -1.22 -1.81 -10.42
CA PHE A 307 -0.27 -2.58 -9.64
C PHE A 307 0.45 -1.70 -8.63
N ILE A 308 1.02 -0.59 -9.09
CA ILE A 308 1.79 0.31 -8.24
C ILE A 308 0.90 0.93 -7.15
N ALA A 309 -0.29 1.40 -7.50
CA ALA A 309 -1.23 1.99 -6.55
C ALA A 309 -1.62 1.00 -5.45
N SER A 310 -2.09 -0.19 -5.83
CA SER A 310 -2.52 -1.23 -4.89
C SER A 310 -1.37 -1.75 -4.04
N LEU A 311 -0.18 -1.97 -4.64
CA LEU A 311 1.00 -2.40 -3.88
C LEU A 311 1.42 -1.35 -2.86
N PHE A 312 1.47 -0.08 -3.27
CA PHE A 312 1.85 1.01 -2.39
C PHE A 312 0.86 1.15 -1.22
N ASP A 313 -0.44 1.10 -1.50
CA ASP A 313 -1.50 1.14 -0.49
C ASP A 313 -1.35 0.02 0.54
N CYS A 314 -1.19 -1.23 0.08
CA CYS A 314 -0.97 -2.38 0.96
C CYS A 314 0.35 -2.28 1.74
N ALA A 315 1.41 -1.79 1.12
CA ALA A 315 2.72 -1.62 1.79
C ALA A 315 2.63 -0.57 2.91
N ILE A 316 1.97 0.57 2.69
CA ILE A 316 1.73 1.59 3.73
C ILE A 316 0.95 0.99 4.91
N ALA A 317 -0.13 0.26 4.64
CA ALA A 317 -0.91 -0.41 5.68
C ALA A 317 -0.08 -1.45 6.47
N ALA A 318 0.83 -2.15 5.80
CA ALA A 318 1.79 -3.07 6.41
C ALA A 318 2.97 -2.37 7.12
N LYS A 319 2.97 -1.04 7.24
CA LYS A 319 4.03 -0.22 7.85
C LYS A 319 5.36 -0.22 7.07
N ALA A 320 5.33 -0.53 5.78
CA ALA A 320 6.39 -0.15 4.86
C ALA A 320 6.13 1.25 4.29
N GLU A 321 7.19 1.91 3.81
CA GLU A 321 7.06 3.18 3.09
C GLU A 321 8.02 3.17 1.90
N PRO A 322 7.72 2.36 0.86
CA PRO A 322 8.64 2.17 -0.24
C PRO A 322 8.76 3.43 -1.09
N ILE A 323 9.97 3.72 -1.57
CA ILE A 323 10.15 4.80 -2.55
C ILE A 323 9.57 4.36 -3.89
N ILE A 324 8.86 5.24 -4.58
CA ILE A 324 8.48 5.04 -5.99
C ILE A 324 9.31 5.97 -6.87
N SER A 325 9.90 5.44 -7.94
CA SER A 325 10.71 6.22 -8.89
C SER A 325 10.55 5.76 -10.33
N ASP A 326 10.84 6.65 -11.28
CA ASP A 326 11.10 6.28 -12.68
C ASP A 326 12.60 6.02 -12.93
N ILE A 327 13.44 6.37 -11.95
CA ILE A 327 14.89 6.24 -12.03
C ILE A 327 15.35 5.08 -11.13
N PRO A 328 16.15 4.13 -11.65
CA PRO A 328 16.72 3.07 -10.82
C PRO A 328 17.54 3.62 -9.67
N ARG A 329 17.52 2.92 -8.53
CA ARG A 329 18.48 3.17 -7.46
C ARG A 329 19.88 2.81 -7.95
N PHE A 330 20.79 3.77 -7.95
CA PHE A 330 22.19 3.53 -8.32
C PHE A 330 22.96 3.04 -7.10
N GLY A 331 23.52 1.83 -7.18
CA GLY A 331 24.39 1.29 -6.14
C GLY A 331 25.59 2.19 -5.83
N SER A 332 26.01 3.01 -6.80
CA SER A 332 27.04 4.03 -6.65
C SER A 332 26.76 5.09 -5.57
N LEU A 333 25.48 5.29 -5.24
CA LEU A 333 25.01 6.29 -4.29
C LEU A 333 24.65 5.70 -2.94
N ILE A 334 24.48 4.38 -2.83
CA ILE A 334 23.98 3.71 -1.63
C ILE A 334 25.16 3.19 -0.82
N ILE A 335 25.25 3.60 0.44
CA ILE A 335 26.17 3.05 1.42
C ILE A 335 25.45 1.91 2.14
N GLU A 336 25.93 0.69 1.95
CA GLU A 336 25.24 -0.52 2.39
C GLU A 336 25.63 -0.92 3.82
N ARG A 337 24.72 -1.62 4.51
CA ARG A 337 24.93 -2.26 5.83
C ARG A 337 25.42 -1.30 6.94
N MET A 338 24.99 -0.04 6.93
CA MET A 338 25.27 0.91 8.00
C MET A 338 24.49 0.57 9.28
N THR A 339 25.13 0.71 10.43
CA THR A 339 24.44 0.76 11.73
C THR A 339 23.62 2.05 11.88
N ILE A 340 22.71 2.10 12.86
CA ILE A 340 21.91 3.30 13.17
C ILE A 340 22.82 4.51 13.47
N ALA A 341 23.89 4.30 14.23
CA ALA A 341 24.84 5.35 14.58
C ALA A 341 25.61 5.88 13.36
N GLU A 342 26.10 4.97 12.51
CA GLU A 342 26.78 5.31 11.25
C GLU A 342 25.85 6.06 10.29
N ASN A 343 24.60 5.60 10.17
CA ASN A 343 23.60 6.26 9.36
C ASN A 343 23.40 7.72 9.83
N GLY A 344 23.22 7.95 11.13
CA GLY A 344 23.08 9.31 11.68
C GLY A 344 24.26 10.24 11.40
N GLN A 345 25.50 9.71 11.39
CA GLN A 345 26.70 10.48 11.07
C GLN A 345 26.76 10.85 9.58
N ILE A 346 26.48 9.89 8.70
CA ILE A 346 26.44 10.09 7.25
C ILE A 346 25.33 11.06 6.85
N GLU A 347 24.12 10.88 7.38
CA GLU A 347 22.99 11.81 7.18
C GLU A 347 23.39 13.25 7.54
N THR A 348 24.04 13.44 8.69
CA THR A 348 24.51 14.75 9.14
C THR A 348 25.55 15.34 8.19
N SER A 349 26.48 14.53 7.69
CA SER A 349 27.52 14.99 6.78
C SER A 349 26.94 15.41 5.42
N ILE A 350 26.03 14.61 4.86
CA ILE A 350 25.37 14.93 3.58
C ILE A 350 24.50 16.18 3.75
N LEU A 351 23.77 16.30 4.86
CA LEU A 351 22.95 17.47 5.14
C LEU A 351 23.78 18.75 5.26
N LYS A 352 24.98 18.69 5.88
CA LYS A 352 25.92 19.82 5.91
C LYS A 352 26.37 20.24 4.50
N ASN A 353 26.59 19.28 3.60
CA ASN A 353 26.98 19.56 2.22
C ASN A 353 25.85 20.28 1.46
N LEU A 354 24.59 19.92 1.70
CA LEU A 354 23.42 20.61 1.14
C LEU A 354 23.25 22.01 1.74
N ALA A 355 23.19 22.11 3.06
CA ALA A 355 22.93 23.35 3.80
C ALA A 355 23.98 24.44 3.53
N ASN A 356 25.25 24.04 3.46
CA ASN A 356 26.37 24.96 3.26
C ASN A 356 26.79 25.08 1.78
N PHE A 357 25.99 24.54 0.85
CA PHE A 357 26.34 24.57 -0.57
C PHE A 357 26.51 26.00 -1.07
N ASP A 358 27.63 26.25 -1.75
CA ASP A 358 28.01 27.54 -2.29
C ASP A 358 28.53 27.34 -3.72
N GLY A 359 27.65 27.60 -4.68
CA GLY A 359 27.96 27.40 -6.10
C GLY A 359 29.10 28.29 -6.60
N SER A 360 29.41 29.40 -5.91
CA SER A 360 30.51 30.29 -6.30
C SER A 360 31.90 29.68 -6.09
N LYS A 361 32.00 28.64 -5.25
CA LYS A 361 33.25 27.93 -4.95
C LYS A 361 33.50 26.71 -5.84
N ILE A 362 32.55 26.37 -6.72
CA ILE A 362 32.66 25.21 -7.58
C ILE A 362 33.41 25.60 -8.86
N VAL A 363 34.57 24.98 -9.04
CA VAL A 363 35.39 25.09 -10.25
C VAL A 363 35.20 23.79 -11.05
N ASP A 364 35.24 23.90 -12.38
CA ASP A 364 35.23 22.78 -13.35
C ASP A 364 33.92 21.95 -13.47
N LEU A 365 32.85 22.32 -12.77
CA LEU A 365 31.53 21.70 -12.87
C LEU A 365 30.40 22.72 -12.80
N GLU A 366 29.25 22.42 -13.41
CA GLU A 366 28.05 23.21 -13.18
C GLU A 366 27.59 23.02 -11.72
N ALA A 367 27.49 24.12 -10.96
CA ALA A 367 27.13 24.08 -9.55
C ALA A 367 25.80 23.34 -9.29
N LYS A 368 24.80 23.53 -10.18
CA LYS A 368 23.51 22.85 -10.06
C LYS A 368 23.62 21.34 -10.27
N GLU A 369 24.49 20.88 -11.17
CA GLU A 369 24.73 19.44 -11.36
C GLU A 369 25.33 18.82 -10.10
N LEU A 370 26.37 19.45 -9.53
CA LEU A 370 27.00 18.95 -8.31
C LEU A 370 26.02 18.97 -7.12
N PHE A 371 25.22 20.02 -7.00
CA PHE A 371 24.18 20.11 -5.98
C PHE A 371 23.21 18.94 -6.07
N MET A 372 22.77 18.57 -7.28
CA MET A 372 21.89 17.43 -7.48
C MET A 372 22.55 16.09 -7.11
N VAL A 373 23.88 15.95 -7.22
CA VAL A 373 24.57 14.74 -6.71
C VAL A 373 24.41 14.62 -5.20
N PHE A 374 24.52 15.71 -4.44
CA PHE A 374 24.26 15.70 -3.00
C PHE A 374 22.80 15.39 -2.66
N VAL A 375 21.86 15.89 -3.48
CA VAL A 375 20.43 15.56 -3.36
C VAL A 375 20.21 14.04 -3.51
N PHE A 376 20.81 13.43 -4.52
CA PHE A 376 20.69 11.98 -4.74
C PHE A 376 21.41 11.16 -3.67
N LEU A 377 22.54 11.63 -3.15
CA LEU A 377 23.22 11.01 -2.01
C LEU A 377 22.33 11.03 -0.76
N LEU A 378 21.65 12.15 -0.47
CA LEU A 378 20.71 12.23 0.65
C LEU A 378 19.56 11.24 0.44
N ASN A 379 18.91 11.27 -0.73
CA ASN A 379 17.78 10.38 -1.03
C ASN A 379 18.13 8.89 -0.90
N SER A 380 19.37 8.52 -1.24
CA SER A 380 19.84 7.14 -1.24
C SER A 380 20.26 6.61 0.13
N ASN A 381 20.63 7.52 1.05
CA ASN A 381 21.20 7.15 2.37
C ASN A 381 20.41 7.69 3.56
N THR A 382 19.27 8.32 3.34
CA THR A 382 18.41 8.84 4.40
C THR A 382 17.03 8.20 4.31
N SER A 383 16.48 7.86 5.48
CA SER A 383 15.11 7.36 5.60
C SER A 383 14.12 8.27 4.85
N ILE A 384 13.05 7.68 4.31
CA ILE A 384 12.01 8.44 3.62
C ILE A 384 11.29 9.41 4.56
N ASN A 385 11.25 9.10 5.86
CA ASN A 385 10.74 9.97 6.92
C ASN A 385 11.70 11.11 7.31
N GLY A 386 12.80 11.27 6.57
CA GLY A 386 13.83 12.28 6.82
C GLY A 386 14.91 11.80 7.80
N PRO A 387 15.92 12.65 8.06
CA PRO A 387 17.01 12.34 8.98
C PRO A 387 16.51 11.97 10.39
N GLN A 388 16.94 10.83 10.93
CA GLN A 388 16.25 10.15 12.06
C GLN A 388 16.76 10.53 13.46
N ILE A 389 17.72 11.45 13.59
CA ILE A 389 18.26 11.85 14.90
C ILE A 389 18.32 13.37 14.97
N ALA A 390 17.46 13.96 15.80
CA ALA A 390 17.37 15.40 16.01
C ALA A 390 18.30 15.86 17.14
N ASP A 391 19.58 16.03 16.83
CA ASP A 391 20.40 16.94 17.66
C ASP A 391 19.99 18.38 17.32
N SER A 392 19.95 19.27 18.31
CA SER A 392 19.59 20.69 18.15
C SER A 392 20.41 21.42 17.06
N GLY A 393 21.63 20.95 16.77
CA GLY A 393 22.48 21.46 15.69
C GLY A 393 22.00 21.12 14.27
N ARG A 394 21.20 20.06 14.07
CA ARG A 394 20.70 19.64 12.75
C ARG A 394 19.49 20.46 12.29
N SER A 395 18.72 21.02 13.21
CA SER A 395 17.51 21.81 12.91
C SER A 395 17.81 23.00 11.99
N LYS A 396 18.91 23.74 12.25
CA LYS A 396 19.33 24.86 11.39
C LYS A 396 19.77 24.40 10.00
N LEU A 397 20.40 23.23 9.90
CA LEU A 397 20.86 22.68 8.62
C LEU A 397 19.69 22.27 7.73
N ILE A 398 18.59 21.75 8.29
CA ILE A 398 17.38 21.41 7.51
C ILE A 398 16.79 22.66 6.86
N GLY A 399 16.61 23.74 7.62
CA GLY A 399 16.09 24.99 7.08
C GLY A 399 16.98 25.57 5.98
N GLN A 400 18.29 25.59 6.19
CA GLN A 400 19.26 26.03 5.18
C GLN A 400 19.25 25.12 3.94
N ALA A 401 19.12 23.80 4.11
CA ALA A 401 19.02 22.88 2.99
C ALA A 401 17.75 23.15 2.16
N LEU A 402 16.60 23.45 2.80
CA LEU A 402 15.38 23.85 2.09
C LEU A 402 15.58 25.13 1.27
N GLU A 403 16.26 26.14 1.81
CA GLU A 403 16.61 27.36 1.06
C GLU A 403 17.51 27.04 -0.14
N LYS A 404 18.53 26.19 0.04
CA LYS A 404 19.44 25.79 -1.04
C LYS A 404 18.75 24.96 -2.10
N MET A 405 17.76 24.14 -1.73
CA MET A 405 16.91 23.43 -2.66
C MET A 405 16.17 24.40 -3.59
N ILE A 406 15.55 25.45 -3.05
CA ILE A 406 14.83 26.46 -3.87
C ILE A 406 15.77 27.16 -4.86
N VAL A 407 17.02 27.46 -4.44
CA VAL A 407 17.98 28.23 -5.24
C VAL A 407 18.71 27.38 -6.30
N TYR A 408 19.23 26.21 -5.90
CA TYR A 408 20.13 25.39 -6.73
C TYR A 408 19.46 24.12 -7.25
N GLY A 409 18.34 23.70 -6.67
CA GLY A 409 17.64 22.48 -7.04
C GLY A 409 17.09 22.53 -8.47
N LYS A 410 17.22 21.42 -9.18
CA LYS A 410 16.58 21.21 -10.49
C LYS A 410 15.28 20.46 -10.28
N ALA A 411 14.14 21.11 -10.60
CA ALA A 411 12.82 20.51 -10.45
C ALA A 411 12.73 19.17 -11.18
N GLY A 412 12.22 18.15 -10.49
CA GLY A 412 12.15 16.78 -10.96
C GLY A 412 12.01 15.80 -9.78
N GLU A 413 12.00 14.51 -10.08
CA GLU A 413 11.73 13.46 -9.09
C GLU A 413 12.69 13.50 -7.88
N GLY A 414 14.01 13.52 -8.13
CA GLY A 414 15.00 13.54 -7.04
C GLY A 414 14.92 14.79 -6.17
N PHE A 415 14.59 15.94 -6.78
CA PHE A 415 14.36 17.18 -6.04
C PHE A 415 13.16 17.05 -5.10
N LEU A 416 12.02 16.56 -5.61
CA LEU A 416 10.79 16.40 -4.83
C LEU A 416 11.00 15.37 -3.70
N GLN A 417 11.66 14.25 -3.98
CA GLN A 417 12.02 13.24 -2.98
C GLN A 417 12.85 13.80 -1.82
N CYS A 418 13.75 14.75 -2.10
CA CYS A 418 14.56 15.39 -1.07
C CYS A 418 13.75 16.43 -0.30
N VAL A 419 12.92 17.24 -0.98
CA VAL A 419 12.00 18.18 -0.31
C VAL A 419 11.05 17.44 0.62
N TYR A 420 10.48 16.30 0.18
CA TYR A 420 9.64 15.43 0.99
C TYR A 420 10.35 15.03 2.30
N ARG A 421 11.57 14.51 2.21
CA ARG A 421 12.37 14.10 3.40
C ARG A 421 12.72 15.24 4.33
N LEU A 422 12.97 16.43 3.79
CA LEU A 422 13.27 17.59 4.63
C LEU A 422 12.01 18.06 5.36
N LEU A 423 10.88 18.13 4.66
CA LEU A 423 9.58 18.55 5.22
C LEU A 423 8.93 17.51 6.14
N SER A 424 9.23 16.22 6.00
CA SER A 424 8.68 15.16 6.86
C SER A 424 9.17 15.27 8.30
N THR A 425 10.30 15.94 8.51
CA THR A 425 10.78 16.27 9.86
C THR A 425 9.95 17.40 10.47
N ARG A 426 9.67 17.32 11.77
CA ARG A 426 9.00 18.39 12.53
C ARG A 426 9.64 19.76 12.26
N MET A 427 10.97 19.82 12.27
CA MET A 427 11.70 21.07 12.07
C MET A 427 11.63 21.62 10.66
N GLY A 428 11.67 20.75 9.64
CA GLY A 428 11.50 21.17 8.26
C GLY A 428 10.12 21.76 8.03
N TYR A 429 9.07 21.13 8.58
CA TYR A 429 7.72 21.67 8.53
C TYR A 429 7.59 23.01 9.28
N GLU A 430 8.11 23.10 10.51
CA GLU A 430 8.08 24.35 11.28
C GLU A 430 8.81 25.49 10.53
N THR A 431 9.96 25.21 9.93
CA THR A 431 10.70 26.21 9.13
C THR A 431 9.90 26.64 7.90
N PHE A 432 9.26 25.70 7.22
CA PHE A 432 8.36 25.99 6.10
C PHE A 432 7.21 26.90 6.53
N VAL A 433 6.57 26.65 7.67
CA VAL A 433 5.46 27.48 8.16
C VAL A 433 5.92 28.88 8.60
N GLN A 434 7.10 28.99 9.22
CA GLN A 434 7.62 30.25 9.76
C GLN A 434 8.26 31.14 8.70
N ASN A 435 8.88 30.57 7.66
CA ASN A 435 9.56 31.33 6.62
C ASN A 435 8.66 31.50 5.39
N LYS A 436 8.03 32.68 5.29
CA LYS A 436 7.10 33.03 4.20
C LYS A 436 7.70 32.85 2.80
N ASN A 437 8.97 33.19 2.59
CA ASN A 437 9.61 33.06 1.27
C ASN A 437 9.78 31.59 0.87
N ILE A 438 10.24 30.75 1.81
CA ILE A 438 10.31 29.30 1.58
C ILE A 438 8.92 28.74 1.28
N MET A 439 7.91 29.14 2.06
CA MET A 439 6.54 28.69 1.90
C MET A 439 5.99 29.00 0.51
N GLU A 440 5.98 30.28 0.12
CA GLU A 440 5.41 30.73 -1.16
C GLU A 440 6.13 30.09 -2.35
N LYS A 441 7.48 30.01 -2.30
CA LYS A 441 8.27 29.40 -3.38
C LYS A 441 8.06 27.90 -3.49
N LEU A 442 8.00 27.18 -2.38
CA LEU A 442 7.72 25.74 -2.43
C LEU A 442 6.30 25.48 -2.92
N VAL A 443 5.30 26.22 -2.45
CA VAL A 443 3.92 26.06 -2.94
C VAL A 443 3.83 26.37 -4.44
N GLU A 444 4.54 27.39 -4.93
CA GLU A 444 4.64 27.69 -6.36
C GLU A 444 5.23 26.51 -7.16
N ILE A 445 6.35 25.94 -6.69
CA ILE A 445 7.03 24.81 -7.33
C ILE A 445 6.14 23.56 -7.32
N ILE A 446 5.52 23.24 -6.18
CA ILE A 446 4.62 22.08 -6.06
C ILE A 446 3.37 22.29 -6.92
N GLY A 447 2.82 23.51 -6.98
CA GLY A 447 1.73 23.84 -7.87
C GLY A 447 2.06 23.59 -9.35
N LYS A 448 3.28 23.91 -9.79
CA LYS A 448 3.78 23.56 -11.14
C LYS A 448 3.99 22.06 -11.32
N ALA A 449 4.40 21.35 -10.27
CA ALA A 449 4.55 19.90 -10.31
C ALA A 449 3.20 19.19 -10.52
N LEU A 450 2.11 19.71 -9.93
CA LEU A 450 0.74 19.20 -10.10
C LEU A 450 0.16 19.44 -11.52
N GLU A 451 0.80 20.29 -12.32
CA GLU A 451 0.45 20.51 -13.73
C GLU A 451 1.30 19.63 -14.67
N SER A 452 2.14 18.74 -14.13
CA SER A 452 3.01 17.89 -14.93
C SER A 452 2.24 16.77 -15.63
N VAL A 453 2.61 16.48 -16.87
CA VAL A 453 2.14 15.28 -17.59
C VAL A 453 2.78 13.99 -17.09
N LYS A 454 3.84 14.06 -16.27
CA LYS A 454 4.55 12.88 -15.77
C LYS A 454 3.93 12.38 -14.46
N PRO A 455 3.36 11.15 -14.41
CA PRO A 455 2.70 10.64 -13.21
C PRO A 455 3.60 10.61 -11.97
N ILE A 456 4.90 10.34 -12.13
CA ILE A 456 5.84 10.32 -10.99
C ILE A 456 6.02 11.70 -10.37
N VAL A 457 5.97 12.77 -11.17
CA VAL A 457 6.08 14.15 -10.69
C VAL A 457 4.80 14.55 -9.97
N LEU A 458 3.64 14.18 -10.53
CA LEU A 458 2.34 14.36 -9.87
C LEU A 458 2.32 13.65 -8.52
N PHE A 459 2.72 12.37 -8.47
CA PHE A 459 2.75 11.57 -7.25
C PHE A 459 3.60 12.21 -6.15
N TRP A 460 4.86 12.57 -6.46
CA TRP A 460 5.72 13.21 -5.46
C TRP A 460 5.24 14.60 -5.07
N GLY A 461 4.64 15.36 -6.01
CA GLY A 461 3.95 16.61 -5.71
C GLY A 461 2.84 16.41 -4.69
N LEU A 462 1.93 15.47 -4.94
CA LEU A 462 0.82 15.10 -4.06
C LEU A 462 1.29 14.60 -2.69
N ARG A 463 2.36 13.79 -2.64
CA ARG A 463 2.98 13.35 -1.37
C ARG A 463 3.47 14.53 -0.54
N ILE A 464 4.08 15.53 -1.17
CA ILE A 464 4.50 16.77 -0.49
C ILE A 464 3.28 17.60 -0.07
N CYS A 465 2.23 17.68 -0.89
CA CYS A 465 0.97 18.31 -0.50
C CYS A 465 0.40 17.64 0.76
N GLY A 466 0.45 16.31 0.85
CA GLY A 466 0.07 15.56 2.04
C GLY A 466 0.80 16.03 3.30
N LEU A 467 2.14 16.16 3.24
CA LEU A 467 2.93 16.71 4.35
C LEU A 467 2.60 18.17 4.67
N MET A 468 2.33 18.99 3.65
CA MET A 468 1.96 20.40 3.82
C MET A 468 0.62 20.57 4.55
N LEU A 469 -0.33 19.66 4.29
CA LEU A 469 -1.70 19.69 4.80
C LEU A 469 -1.90 18.89 6.10
N CYS A 470 -1.07 17.88 6.34
CA CYS A 470 -1.08 17.02 7.52
C CYS A 470 0.35 16.71 7.93
N SER A 471 0.83 17.38 8.98
CA SER A 471 2.22 17.25 9.43
C SER A 471 2.32 16.51 10.76
N THR A 472 3.55 16.15 11.12
CA THR A 472 3.88 15.60 12.45
C THR A 472 4.07 16.70 13.51
N ALA A 473 3.87 17.97 13.15
CA ALA A 473 4.00 19.09 14.07
C ALA A 473 2.74 19.24 14.95
N GLU A 474 2.80 20.17 15.91
CA GLU A 474 1.66 20.49 16.77
C GLU A 474 0.49 21.07 15.96
N GLU A 475 -0.75 20.82 16.42
CA GLU A 475 -1.98 21.16 15.70
C GLU A 475 -2.07 22.65 15.31
N ASN A 476 -1.59 23.55 16.18
CA ASN A 476 -1.58 24.99 15.89
C ASN A 476 -0.66 25.36 14.71
N THR A 477 0.47 24.67 14.57
CA THR A 477 1.41 24.87 13.47
C THR A 477 0.87 24.26 12.18
N GLU A 478 0.28 23.07 12.25
CA GLU A 478 -0.44 22.44 11.13
C GLU A 478 -1.57 23.35 10.62
N LYS A 479 -2.44 23.84 11.51
CA LYS A 479 -3.53 24.77 11.17
C LYS A 479 -3.04 25.99 10.39
N LYS A 480 -1.96 26.62 10.86
CA LYS A 480 -1.35 27.78 10.18
C LYS A 480 -0.80 27.41 8.81
N GLY A 481 -0.06 26.32 8.71
CA GLY A 481 0.53 25.84 7.45
C GLY A 481 -0.54 25.49 6.42
N LYS A 482 -1.53 24.70 6.83
CA LYS A 482 -2.67 24.28 6.01
C LYS A 482 -3.44 25.48 5.46
N LEU A 483 -3.81 26.43 6.31
CA LEU A 483 -4.49 27.65 5.89
C LEU A 483 -3.67 28.46 4.86
N ALA A 484 -2.37 28.61 5.11
CA ALA A 484 -1.50 29.39 4.23
C ALA A 484 -1.36 28.73 2.84
N VAL A 485 -1.19 27.41 2.81
CA VAL A 485 -1.07 26.64 1.57
C VAL A 485 -2.39 26.61 0.78
N MET A 486 -3.53 26.50 1.47
CA MET A 486 -4.84 26.54 0.83
C MET A 486 -5.18 27.92 0.25
N LYS A 487 -4.82 29.01 0.95
CA LYS A 487 -4.95 30.39 0.44
C LYS A 487 -4.14 30.66 -0.83
N LEU A 488 -3.09 29.89 -1.07
CA LEU A 488 -2.29 29.93 -2.29
C LEU A 488 -2.87 29.04 -3.42
N GLY A 489 -4.09 28.50 -3.25
CA GLY A 489 -4.81 27.75 -4.29
C GLY A 489 -4.40 26.30 -4.46
N LEU A 490 -3.63 25.71 -3.52
CA LEU A 490 -3.13 24.35 -3.71
C LEU A 490 -4.25 23.29 -3.79
N HIS A 491 -5.31 23.46 -2.99
CA HIS A 491 -6.45 22.55 -2.96
C HIS A 491 -7.19 22.48 -4.31
N GLU A 492 -7.33 23.61 -5.01
CA GLU A 492 -7.88 23.67 -6.37
C GLU A 492 -7.00 22.90 -7.37
N LYS A 493 -5.67 23.03 -7.27
CA LYS A 493 -4.73 22.30 -8.14
C LYS A 493 -4.79 20.78 -7.91
N ILE A 494 -4.90 20.34 -6.65
CA ILE A 494 -5.08 18.92 -6.31
C ILE A 494 -6.39 18.40 -6.91
N PHE A 495 -7.47 19.17 -6.80
CA PHE A 495 -8.77 18.82 -7.38
C PHE A 495 -8.73 18.73 -8.91
N ASN A 496 -8.13 19.72 -9.59
CA ASN A 496 -8.00 19.68 -11.05
C ASN A 496 -7.18 18.47 -11.50
N THR A 497 -6.11 18.14 -10.78
CA THR A 497 -5.31 16.92 -11.01
C THR A 497 -6.18 15.67 -10.88
N LEU A 498 -7.03 15.58 -9.85
CA LEU A 498 -7.96 14.46 -9.68
C LEU A 498 -8.91 14.34 -10.87
N LYS A 499 -9.62 15.42 -11.19
CA LYS A 499 -10.63 15.47 -12.25
C LYS A 499 -10.07 15.02 -13.60
N GLU A 500 -8.88 15.48 -13.96
CA GLU A 500 -8.22 15.05 -15.20
C GLU A 500 -7.82 13.57 -15.18
N ASN A 501 -7.39 13.03 -14.04
CA ASN A 501 -6.86 11.68 -13.94
C ASN A 501 -7.92 10.59 -13.74
N ILE A 502 -9.11 10.95 -13.26
CA ILE A 502 -10.30 10.07 -13.27
C ILE A 502 -10.58 9.65 -14.71
N LYS A 503 -10.67 10.62 -15.63
CA LYS A 503 -10.97 10.36 -17.05
C LYS A 503 -9.85 9.60 -17.77
N LYS A 504 -8.60 9.82 -17.37
CA LYS A 504 -7.43 9.10 -17.92
C LYS A 504 -7.31 7.67 -17.37
N GLY A 505 -8.04 7.30 -16.33
CA GLY A 505 -7.93 5.99 -15.68
C GLY A 505 -6.54 5.75 -15.08
N SER A 506 -6.07 6.68 -14.22
CA SER A 506 -4.72 6.61 -13.61
C SER A 506 -4.80 6.37 -12.09
N PRO A 507 -5.00 5.12 -11.61
CA PRO A 507 -5.16 4.80 -10.19
C PRO A 507 -4.01 5.31 -9.31
N PHE A 508 -2.79 5.30 -9.84
CA PHE A 508 -1.60 5.77 -9.13
C PHE A 508 -1.68 7.26 -8.74
N VAL A 509 -2.14 8.12 -9.67
CA VAL A 509 -2.30 9.55 -9.39
C VAL A 509 -3.58 9.81 -8.60
N ILE A 510 -4.67 9.12 -8.93
CA ILE A 510 -5.96 9.22 -8.22
C ILE A 510 -5.75 8.91 -6.73
N TYR A 511 -5.00 7.85 -6.39
CA TYR A 511 -4.64 7.51 -5.01
C TYR A 511 -3.99 8.70 -4.29
N GLY A 512 -3.00 9.35 -4.91
CA GLY A 512 -2.34 10.52 -4.35
C GLY A 512 -3.29 11.70 -4.15
N CYS A 513 -4.21 11.94 -5.09
CA CYS A 513 -5.20 13.01 -4.98
C CYS A 513 -6.20 12.78 -3.85
N VAL A 514 -6.84 11.61 -3.80
CA VAL A 514 -7.86 11.32 -2.78
C VAL A 514 -7.24 11.27 -1.38
N THR A 515 -6.05 10.70 -1.22
CA THR A 515 -5.33 10.71 0.07
C THR A 515 -4.94 12.11 0.51
N THR A 516 -4.59 13.00 -0.43
CA THR A 516 -4.27 14.40 -0.11
C THR A 516 -5.53 15.19 0.26
N LEU A 517 -6.62 15.04 -0.50
CA LEU A 517 -7.90 15.69 -0.21
C LEU A 517 -8.49 15.20 1.12
N LYS A 518 -8.30 13.91 1.48
CA LYS A 518 -8.69 13.36 2.79
C LYS A 518 -8.17 14.21 3.93
N TYR A 519 -6.94 14.71 3.85
CA TYR A 519 -6.38 15.57 4.89
C TYR A 519 -7.10 16.90 5.05
N ILE A 520 -7.82 17.37 4.03
CA ILE A 520 -8.57 18.63 4.06
C ILE A 520 -9.97 18.38 4.61
N VAL A 521 -10.65 17.34 4.15
CA VAL A 521 -12.10 17.20 4.32
C VAL A 521 -12.54 16.05 5.23
N CYS A 522 -11.74 15.01 5.44
CA CYS A 522 -12.15 13.86 6.26
C CYS A 522 -11.62 13.96 7.70
N GLU A 523 -12.42 13.47 8.67
CA GLU A 523 -11.98 13.34 10.06
C GLU A 523 -10.85 12.28 10.22
N PRO A 524 -9.96 12.43 11.21
CA PRO A 524 -9.83 13.56 12.14
C PRO A 524 -9.09 14.78 11.55
N TYR A 525 -8.59 14.68 10.31
CA TYR A 525 -7.70 15.68 9.71
C TYR A 525 -8.41 16.99 9.38
N SER A 526 -9.72 16.96 9.08
CA SER A 526 -10.53 18.14 8.81
C SER A 526 -10.68 19.07 10.02
N ASN A 527 -10.39 18.62 11.25
CA ASN A 527 -10.51 19.43 12.47
C ASN A 527 -9.60 20.67 12.45
N THR A 528 -8.45 20.58 11.77
CA THR A 528 -7.48 21.68 11.60
C THR A 528 -7.72 22.51 10.33
N THR A 529 -8.74 22.18 9.52
CA THR A 529 -9.11 22.92 8.31
C THR A 529 -10.04 24.08 8.63
N GLU A 530 -9.68 25.29 8.19
CA GLU A 530 -10.54 26.46 8.33
C GLU A 530 -11.85 26.31 7.54
N PHE A 531 -12.96 26.81 8.10
CA PHE A 531 -14.32 26.56 7.61
C PHE A 531 -14.56 26.98 6.16
N ASN A 532 -14.10 28.17 5.74
CA ASN A 532 -14.29 28.62 4.36
C ASN A 532 -13.49 27.75 3.38
N MET A 533 -12.25 27.42 3.73
CA MET A 533 -11.40 26.53 2.94
C MET A 533 -11.97 25.11 2.82
N PHE A 534 -12.57 24.60 3.89
CA PHE A 534 -13.29 23.32 3.90
C PHE A 534 -14.48 23.35 2.92
N ASN A 535 -15.35 24.36 3.02
CA ASN A 535 -16.53 24.48 2.15
C ASN A 535 -16.15 24.70 0.68
N GLN A 536 -15.11 25.47 0.40
CA GLN A 536 -14.59 25.60 -0.97
C GLN A 536 -14.15 24.25 -1.53
N THR A 537 -13.40 23.47 -0.76
CA THR A 537 -12.93 22.14 -1.18
C THR A 537 -14.10 21.16 -1.37
N MET A 538 -15.09 21.17 -0.48
CA MET A 538 -16.30 20.34 -0.63
C MET A 538 -17.12 20.72 -1.85
N SER A 539 -17.23 22.02 -2.14
CA SER A 539 -17.92 22.51 -3.33
C SER A 539 -17.24 22.02 -4.61
N LEU A 540 -15.90 21.97 -4.63
CA LEU A 540 -15.15 21.36 -5.73
C LEU A 540 -15.45 19.86 -5.84
N ILE A 541 -15.35 19.10 -4.74
CA ILE A 541 -15.64 17.65 -4.73
C ILE A 541 -17.06 17.36 -5.26
N GLY A 542 -18.07 18.10 -4.80
CA GLY A 542 -19.45 17.98 -5.29
C GLY A 542 -19.59 18.30 -6.78
N SER A 543 -18.72 19.13 -7.35
CA SER A 543 -18.72 19.43 -8.80
C SER A 543 -18.16 18.32 -9.69
N LEU A 544 -17.68 17.20 -9.12
CA LEU A 544 -17.36 16.01 -9.91
C LEU A 544 -18.61 15.37 -10.51
N GLY A 545 -19.77 15.49 -9.85
CA GLY A 545 -20.99 14.83 -10.29
C GLY A 545 -20.77 13.34 -10.50
N ARG A 546 -21.20 12.82 -11.67
CA ARG A 546 -21.06 11.42 -12.07
C ARG A 546 -19.62 10.89 -12.06
N ASP A 547 -18.62 11.73 -12.35
CA ASP A 547 -17.21 11.31 -12.37
C ASP A 547 -16.76 10.76 -11.00
N LEU A 548 -17.43 11.14 -9.90
CA LEU A 548 -17.15 10.63 -8.55
C LEU A 548 -17.35 9.12 -8.46
N PHE A 549 -18.34 8.55 -9.17
CA PHE A 549 -18.68 7.13 -9.07
C PHE A 549 -17.62 6.22 -9.68
N MET A 550 -16.81 6.73 -10.60
CA MET A 550 -15.66 6.00 -11.14
C MET A 550 -14.63 5.64 -10.05
N LEU A 551 -14.55 6.42 -8.96
CA LEU A 551 -13.66 6.12 -7.84
C LEU A 551 -14.05 4.84 -7.09
N PHE A 552 -15.35 4.52 -7.07
CA PHE A 552 -15.84 3.32 -6.38
C PHE A 552 -15.52 2.01 -7.10
N GLN A 553 -15.14 2.09 -8.38
CA GLN A 553 -14.74 0.95 -9.20
C GLN A 553 -13.25 0.62 -9.04
N SER A 554 -12.48 1.45 -8.32
CA SER A 554 -11.05 1.25 -8.15
C SER A 554 -10.73 -0.04 -7.37
N PRO A 555 -9.78 -0.86 -7.86
CA PRO A 555 -9.29 -2.04 -7.14
C PRO A 555 -8.26 -1.70 -6.04
N CYS A 556 -7.78 -0.46 -5.97
CA CYS A 556 -6.99 0.03 -4.83
C CYS A 556 -7.95 0.33 -3.67
N ILE A 557 -7.82 -0.38 -2.55
CA ILE A 557 -8.78 -0.41 -1.43
C ILE A 557 -9.04 0.97 -0.82
N SER A 558 -8.01 1.79 -0.67
CA SER A 558 -8.17 3.12 -0.07
C SER A 558 -8.94 4.11 -0.93
N ILE A 559 -8.91 4.00 -2.27
CA ILE A 559 -9.60 4.94 -3.17
C ILE A 559 -11.12 4.96 -2.94
N PRO A 560 -11.86 3.85 -3.08
CA PRO A 560 -13.31 3.83 -2.90
C PRO A 560 -13.70 4.13 -1.45
N HIS A 561 -12.89 3.73 -0.47
CA HIS A 561 -13.11 4.05 0.94
C HIS A 561 -13.04 5.55 1.22
N ILE A 562 -11.96 6.21 0.78
CA ILE A 562 -11.77 7.65 0.97
C ILE A 562 -12.82 8.44 0.20
N ALA A 563 -13.15 8.04 -1.02
CA ALA A 563 -14.23 8.66 -1.79
C ALA A 563 -15.58 8.57 -1.07
N GLY A 564 -15.86 7.42 -0.43
CA GLY A 564 -17.06 7.22 0.38
C GLY A 564 -17.09 8.14 1.60
N GLN A 565 -15.96 8.30 2.29
CA GLN A 565 -15.84 9.26 3.41
C GLN A 565 -16.07 10.70 2.95
N MET A 566 -15.49 11.12 1.82
CA MET A 566 -15.70 12.47 1.28
C MET A 566 -17.16 12.74 0.96
N LEU A 567 -17.83 11.77 0.33
CA LEU A 567 -19.24 11.88 -0.02
C LEU A 567 -20.13 11.90 1.22
N GLN A 568 -19.83 11.08 2.23
CA GLN A 568 -20.51 11.13 3.52
C GLN A 568 -20.36 12.52 4.16
N THR A 569 -19.15 13.05 4.23
CA THR A 569 -18.92 14.39 4.79
C THR A 569 -19.62 15.48 3.98
N LEU A 570 -19.74 15.33 2.65
CA LEU A 570 -20.50 16.26 1.81
C LEU A 570 -21.99 16.28 2.21
N VAL A 571 -22.60 15.12 2.43
CA VAL A 571 -24.03 15.01 2.79
C VAL A 571 -24.30 15.42 4.23
N GLU A 572 -23.48 14.95 5.17
CA GLU A 572 -23.75 15.12 6.60
C GLU A 572 -23.36 16.49 7.15
N GLU A 573 -22.35 17.16 6.57
CA GLU A 573 -21.72 18.35 7.16
C GLU A 573 -21.79 19.61 6.28
N THR A 574 -22.47 19.57 5.12
CA THR A 574 -22.60 20.74 4.24
C THR A 574 -24.05 21.06 3.89
N ASP A 575 -24.29 22.34 3.59
CA ASP A 575 -25.59 22.87 3.17
C ASP A 575 -25.73 22.92 1.63
N MET A 576 -25.02 22.03 0.91
CA MET A 576 -24.99 22.00 -0.56
C MET A 576 -26.13 21.14 -1.14
N GLU A 577 -27.37 21.43 -0.75
CA GLU A 577 -28.56 20.60 -1.05
C GLU A 577 -28.73 20.28 -2.54
N GLU A 578 -28.55 21.27 -3.42
CA GLU A 578 -28.68 21.06 -4.87
C GLU A 578 -27.66 20.04 -5.41
N LYS A 579 -26.39 20.14 -4.99
CA LYS A 579 -25.32 19.23 -5.42
C LYS A 579 -25.51 17.83 -4.84
N ILE A 580 -25.95 17.75 -3.58
CA ILE A 580 -26.25 16.47 -2.92
C ILE A 580 -27.38 15.77 -3.67
N LYS A 581 -28.48 16.49 -3.95
CA LYS A 581 -29.61 15.97 -4.72
C LYS A 581 -29.19 15.50 -6.11
N GLU A 582 -28.38 16.30 -6.82
CA GLU A 582 -27.88 15.92 -8.16
C GLU A 582 -27.08 14.61 -8.13
N LEU A 583 -26.22 14.42 -7.12
CA LEU A 583 -25.47 13.17 -6.92
C LEU A 583 -26.40 11.98 -6.59
N GLN A 584 -27.42 12.19 -5.76
CA GLN A 584 -28.40 11.15 -5.43
C GLN A 584 -29.24 10.76 -6.66
N ASP A 585 -29.66 11.75 -7.45
CA ASP A 585 -30.35 11.55 -8.74
C ASP A 585 -29.47 10.74 -9.70
N TYR A 586 -28.18 11.06 -9.81
CA TYR A 586 -27.26 10.28 -10.64
C TYR A 586 -27.06 8.85 -10.11
N ALA A 587 -26.94 8.64 -8.80
CA ALA A 587 -26.82 7.31 -8.22
C ALA A 587 -28.05 6.43 -8.48
N LEU A 588 -29.25 7.02 -8.51
CA LEU A 588 -30.46 6.35 -8.97
C LEU A 588 -30.41 6.09 -10.48
N LEU A 589 -30.17 7.10 -11.31
CA LEU A 589 -30.18 6.94 -12.77
C LEU A 589 -29.14 5.94 -13.28
N GLU A 590 -28.01 5.77 -12.60
CA GLU A 590 -26.98 4.78 -12.96
C GLU A 590 -27.23 3.39 -12.34
N GLY A 591 -28.26 3.23 -11.51
CA GLY A 591 -28.57 1.98 -10.79
C GLY A 591 -27.61 1.64 -9.66
N ILE A 592 -26.77 2.59 -9.24
CA ILE A 592 -25.78 2.42 -8.17
C ILE A 592 -26.47 2.14 -6.83
N THR A 593 -27.54 2.87 -6.51
CA THR A 593 -28.33 2.64 -5.29
C THR A 593 -28.89 1.22 -5.23
N LEU A 594 -29.40 0.71 -6.36
CA LEU A 594 -29.91 -0.66 -6.48
C LEU A 594 -28.79 -1.70 -6.30
N GLN A 595 -27.65 -1.48 -6.95
CA GLN A 595 -26.49 -2.36 -6.84
C GLN A 595 -25.96 -2.46 -5.40
N TYR A 596 -25.84 -1.33 -4.70
CA TYR A 596 -25.43 -1.33 -3.29
C TYR A 596 -26.49 -1.93 -2.38
N PHE A 597 -27.77 -1.72 -2.65
CA PHE A 597 -28.84 -2.39 -1.91
C PHE A 597 -28.75 -3.91 -2.03
N TYR A 598 -28.58 -4.41 -3.25
CA TYR A 598 -28.38 -5.85 -3.51
C TYR A 598 -27.12 -6.38 -2.80
N THR A 599 -26.01 -5.65 -2.90
CA THR A 599 -24.73 -6.02 -2.27
C THR A 599 -24.86 -6.09 -0.75
N ALA A 600 -25.53 -5.11 -0.14
CA ALA A 600 -25.75 -5.06 1.30
C ALA A 600 -26.65 -6.22 1.78
N CYS A 601 -27.71 -6.53 1.03
CA CYS A 601 -28.67 -7.59 1.39
C CYS A 601 -28.11 -9.00 1.16
N PHE A 602 -27.47 -9.26 0.02
CA PHE A 602 -27.25 -10.62 -0.47
C PHE A 602 -25.78 -11.02 -0.60
N SER A 603 -24.83 -10.08 -0.53
CA SER A 603 -23.40 -10.42 -0.56
C SER A 603 -23.01 -11.23 0.68
N LYS A 604 -22.38 -12.38 0.44
CA LYS A 604 -21.81 -13.29 1.45
C LYS A 604 -20.29 -13.21 1.35
N PRO A 605 -19.63 -12.32 2.12
CA PRO A 605 -18.21 -12.09 1.95
C PRO A 605 -17.41 -13.32 2.38
N LYS A 606 -16.56 -13.81 1.47
CA LYS A 606 -15.57 -14.87 1.70
C LYS A 606 -14.16 -14.33 1.87
N THR A 607 -13.91 -13.14 1.33
CA THR A 607 -12.62 -12.45 1.42
C THR A 607 -12.79 -11.11 2.13
N THR A 608 -11.69 -10.55 2.63
CA THR A 608 -11.68 -9.21 3.23
C THR A 608 -12.16 -8.16 2.23
N THR A 609 -11.79 -8.22 0.95
CA THR A 609 -12.28 -7.26 -0.07
C THR A 609 -13.80 -7.28 -0.21
N GLN A 610 -14.42 -8.46 -0.26
CA GLN A 610 -15.88 -8.56 -0.33
C GLN A 610 -16.55 -8.03 0.94
N LEU A 611 -15.90 -8.22 2.10
CA LEU A 611 -16.36 -7.65 3.37
C LEU A 611 -16.33 -6.12 3.33
N LEU A 612 -15.25 -5.53 2.84
CA LEU A 612 -15.09 -4.07 2.71
C LEU A 612 -16.05 -3.47 1.68
N GLN A 613 -16.30 -4.15 0.55
CA GLN A 613 -17.30 -3.74 -0.43
C GLN A 613 -18.71 -3.72 0.17
N LYS A 614 -19.07 -4.74 0.94
CA LYS A 614 -20.35 -4.78 1.65
C LYS A 614 -20.48 -3.68 2.69
N HIS A 615 -19.41 -3.42 3.44
CA HIS A 615 -19.36 -2.31 4.39
C HIS A 615 -19.53 -0.96 3.68
N LEU A 616 -18.80 -0.72 2.59
CA LEU A 616 -18.94 0.49 1.78
C LEU A 616 -20.36 0.66 1.23
N ALA A 617 -20.99 -0.42 0.75
CA ALA A 617 -22.37 -0.38 0.27
C ALA A 617 -23.36 0.12 1.33
N LEU A 618 -23.21 -0.31 2.59
CA LEU A 618 -24.05 0.15 3.70
C LEU A 618 -23.89 1.64 3.97
N HIS A 619 -22.65 2.14 3.96
CA HIS A 619 -22.39 3.58 4.15
C HIS A 619 -22.94 4.40 2.98
N LEU A 620 -22.77 3.93 1.75
CA LEU A 620 -23.24 4.66 0.57
C LEU A 620 -24.77 4.65 0.44
N LEU A 621 -25.47 3.61 0.90
CA LEU A 621 -26.93 3.60 0.96
C LEU A 621 -27.46 4.71 1.87
N ASP A 622 -26.85 4.92 3.02
CA ASP A 622 -27.22 6.00 3.94
C ASP A 622 -27.14 7.36 3.23
N VAL A 623 -26.02 7.63 2.57
CA VAL A 623 -25.79 8.83 1.76
C VAL A 623 -26.81 8.99 0.63
N PHE A 624 -27.03 7.95 -0.19
CA PHE A 624 -27.88 8.05 -1.38
C PHE A 624 -29.38 8.11 -1.08
N THR A 625 -29.75 7.84 0.16
CA THR A 625 -31.15 7.79 0.59
C THR A 625 -31.51 8.91 1.56
N PHE A 626 -30.52 9.63 2.09
CA PHE A 626 -30.71 10.75 3.01
C PHE A 626 -31.60 11.84 2.38
N GLU A 627 -32.77 12.05 2.96
CA GLU A 627 -33.77 13.06 2.55
C GLU A 627 -34.11 13.06 1.03
N HIS A 628 -33.98 11.91 0.35
CA HIS A 628 -34.19 11.80 -1.09
C HIS A 628 -35.53 11.15 -1.46
N THR A 629 -36.46 11.95 -2.00
CA THR A 629 -37.86 11.54 -2.28
C THR A 629 -37.98 10.43 -3.33
N GLU A 630 -37.24 10.52 -4.44
CA GLU A 630 -37.32 9.51 -5.52
C GLU A 630 -36.77 8.16 -5.04
N THR A 631 -35.73 8.17 -4.21
CA THR A 631 -35.16 6.95 -3.63
C THR A 631 -36.16 6.31 -2.67
N GLU A 632 -36.79 7.09 -1.81
CA GLU A 632 -37.83 6.59 -0.89
C GLU A 632 -39.02 5.98 -1.64
N SER A 633 -39.50 6.66 -2.67
CA SER A 633 -40.55 6.17 -3.56
C SER A 633 -40.16 4.85 -4.23
N THR A 634 -38.90 4.73 -4.67
CA THR A 634 -38.35 3.50 -5.25
C THR A 634 -38.30 2.36 -4.24
N PHE A 635 -37.83 2.59 -3.02
CA PHE A 635 -37.81 1.56 -1.98
C PHE A 635 -39.22 1.11 -1.56
N LYS A 636 -40.22 2.00 -1.56
CA LYS A 636 -41.64 1.63 -1.34
C LYS A 636 -42.21 0.70 -2.41
N ARG A 637 -41.66 0.72 -3.63
CA ARG A 637 -42.02 -0.22 -4.72
C ARG A 637 -41.25 -1.55 -4.67
N ILE A 638 -40.10 -1.55 -3.99
CA ILE A 638 -39.20 -2.73 -3.90
C ILE A 638 -39.48 -3.54 -2.63
N LEU A 639 -39.81 -2.89 -1.52
CA LEU A 639 -39.96 -3.52 -0.20
C LEU A 639 -41.34 -3.26 0.41
N PRO A 640 -41.93 -4.24 1.12
CA PRO A 640 -43.09 -4.03 1.97
C PRO A 640 -42.86 -2.89 2.98
N TYR A 641 -43.88 -2.04 3.18
CA TYR A 641 -43.81 -0.89 4.08
C TYR A 641 -43.41 -1.26 5.51
N ALA A 642 -43.89 -2.40 6.02
CA ALA A 642 -43.54 -2.90 7.35
C ALA A 642 -42.02 -3.16 7.51
N LEU A 643 -41.30 -3.53 6.44
CA LEU A 643 -39.85 -3.65 6.49
C LEU A 643 -39.16 -2.29 6.51
N LEU A 644 -39.68 -1.30 5.78
CA LEU A 644 -39.08 0.04 5.71
C LEU A 644 -39.09 0.77 7.05
N LYS A 645 -40.04 0.47 7.94
CA LYS A 645 -40.08 1.02 9.32
C LYS A 645 -38.80 0.75 10.10
N TYR A 646 -38.11 -0.36 9.81
CA TYR A 646 -36.83 -0.70 10.45
C TYR A 646 -35.68 0.27 10.12
N LEU A 647 -35.82 1.15 9.11
CA LEU A 647 -34.84 2.20 8.84
C LEU A 647 -34.90 3.35 9.85
N GLU A 648 -36.04 3.52 10.53
CA GLU A 648 -36.30 4.59 11.49
C GLU A 648 -36.14 4.12 12.94
N GLU A 649 -35.94 2.82 13.16
CA GLU A 649 -35.71 2.27 14.49
C GLU A 649 -34.31 2.66 15.02
N GLU A 650 -34.25 3.08 16.28
CA GLU A 650 -32.98 3.41 16.97
C GLU A 650 -32.25 2.15 17.48
N GLU A 651 -32.93 0.99 17.53
CA GLU A 651 -32.37 -0.25 18.06
C GLU A 651 -31.30 -0.84 17.13
N GLU A 652 -30.17 -1.25 17.70
CA GLU A 652 -29.19 -2.04 16.96
C GLU A 652 -29.65 -3.50 16.82
N PRO A 653 -29.27 -4.21 15.74
CA PRO A 653 -29.62 -5.61 15.57
C PRO A 653 -29.08 -6.47 16.74
N PRO A 654 -29.86 -7.42 17.28
CA PRO A 654 -29.47 -8.20 18.46
C PRO A 654 -28.12 -8.93 18.33
N GLU A 655 -27.26 -8.82 19.35
CA GLU A 655 -26.11 -9.71 19.57
C GLU A 655 -26.63 -11.04 20.15
N GLN A 656 -26.44 -12.18 19.49
CA GLN A 656 -26.97 -13.44 20.05
C GLN A 656 -26.14 -13.90 21.26
N ILE A 657 -26.82 -14.09 22.39
CA ILE A 657 -26.43 -14.94 23.51
C ILE A 657 -26.97 -16.37 23.25
N ASP A 658 -26.14 -17.38 23.55
CA ASP A 658 -26.35 -18.82 23.29
C ASP A 658 -27.70 -19.40 23.77
N GLY A 659 -28.23 -20.37 23.01
CA GLY A 659 -29.28 -21.27 23.48
C GLY A 659 -30.07 -22.01 22.40
N ILE A 660 -29.65 -23.25 22.11
CA ILE A 660 -30.42 -24.39 21.57
C ILE A 660 -30.76 -24.34 20.06
N ASP A 661 -29.94 -25.10 19.31
CA ASP A 661 -30.21 -25.85 18.07
C ASP A 661 -31.32 -25.35 17.13
N SER A 662 -30.91 -24.52 16.17
CA SER A 662 -31.26 -24.72 14.76
C SER A 662 -30.13 -24.22 13.87
N GLU A 663 -29.48 -25.18 13.21
CA GLU A 663 -28.22 -25.01 12.49
C GLU A 663 -28.26 -23.97 11.35
N LYS A 664 -27.16 -23.19 11.29
CA LYS A 664 -26.56 -22.49 10.12
C LYS A 664 -27.00 -21.09 9.69
N ARG A 665 -27.90 -20.39 10.37
CA ARG A 665 -28.21 -19.00 9.98
C ARG A 665 -28.58 -18.11 11.18
N LYS A 666 -27.61 -17.58 11.93
CA LYS A 666 -27.71 -16.36 12.76
C LYS A 666 -26.33 -16.08 13.41
N GLY A 667 -25.93 -14.81 13.52
CA GLY A 667 -24.69 -14.37 14.21
C GLY A 667 -23.59 -13.69 13.36
N VAL A 668 -23.63 -13.82 12.02
CA VAL A 668 -22.47 -13.48 11.17
C VAL A 668 -22.32 -11.97 10.84
N LYS A 669 -23.38 -11.16 10.91
CA LYS A 669 -23.40 -9.80 10.32
C LYS A 669 -22.80 -8.68 11.19
N GLN A 670 -23.10 -8.62 12.49
CA GLN A 670 -22.51 -7.61 13.39
C GLN A 670 -21.01 -7.86 13.62
N GLN A 671 -20.62 -9.14 13.72
CA GLN A 671 -19.21 -9.54 13.74
C GLN A 671 -18.47 -9.13 12.46
N GLN A 672 -19.12 -9.19 11.29
CA GLN A 672 -18.57 -8.71 10.03
C GLN A 672 -18.37 -7.18 10.02
N MET A 673 -19.34 -6.41 10.51
CA MET A 673 -19.22 -4.95 10.65
C MET A 673 -18.05 -4.56 11.57
N ASN A 674 -17.95 -5.21 12.74
CA ASN A 674 -16.86 -4.98 13.69
C ASN A 674 -15.49 -5.36 13.10
N LYS A 675 -15.42 -6.44 12.30
CA LYS A 675 -14.21 -6.84 11.57
C LYS A 675 -13.80 -5.80 10.52
N ALA A 676 -14.74 -5.24 9.75
CA ALA A 676 -14.45 -4.20 8.77
C ALA A 676 -13.95 -2.90 9.44
N LEU A 677 -14.56 -2.50 10.56
CA LEU A 677 -14.10 -1.35 11.34
C LEU A 677 -12.71 -1.60 11.95
N ALA A 678 -12.46 -2.78 12.50
CA ALA A 678 -11.15 -3.17 13.01
C ALA A 678 -10.08 -3.17 11.89
N PHE A 679 -10.44 -3.64 10.69
CA PHE A 679 -9.59 -3.55 9.51
C PHE A 679 -9.22 -2.09 9.22
N TRP A 680 -10.18 -1.17 9.13
CA TRP A 680 -9.89 0.23 8.82
C TRP A 680 -9.09 0.94 9.91
N LYS A 681 -9.27 0.56 11.18
CA LYS A 681 -8.43 1.03 12.29
C LYS A 681 -6.99 0.57 12.16
N LYS A 682 -6.76 -0.68 11.74
CA LYS A 682 -5.41 -1.23 11.48
C LYS A 682 -4.79 -0.66 10.20
N TRP A 683 -5.58 -0.49 9.14
CA TRP A 683 -5.16 -0.07 7.81
C TRP A 683 -4.73 1.40 7.75
N ASN A 684 -5.45 2.26 8.47
CA ASN A 684 -5.08 3.67 8.58
C ASN A 684 -4.07 3.86 9.71
N SER A 685 -2.99 4.59 9.45
CA SER A 685 -2.08 5.02 10.50
C SER A 685 -2.82 5.93 11.50
N GLU A 686 -2.94 5.53 12.77
CA GLU A 686 -3.63 6.32 13.77
C GLU A 686 -2.94 7.69 13.95
N ARG A 687 -3.69 8.79 13.78
CA ARG A 687 -3.34 10.06 14.42
C ARG A 687 -3.65 9.88 15.89
N HIS A 688 -2.62 9.73 16.74
CA HIS A 688 -2.81 9.69 18.19
C HIS A 688 -3.48 11.00 18.65
N GLN A 689 -4.79 10.93 18.94
CA GLN A 689 -5.55 12.01 19.56
C GLN A 689 -5.07 12.14 21.01
N LYS A 690 -4.18 13.10 21.29
CA LYS A 690 -3.83 13.49 22.66
C LYS A 690 -4.55 14.79 23.00
N GLY A 691 -5.50 14.74 23.94
CA GLY A 691 -6.06 15.92 24.63
C GLY A 691 -7.17 16.68 23.90
N GLU A 692 -7.70 17.71 24.57
CA GLU A 692 -8.82 18.57 24.15
C GLU A 692 -8.63 19.06 22.70
N GLU A 693 -9.47 18.56 21.79
CA GLU A 693 -9.39 18.86 20.36
C GLU A 693 -9.52 20.36 20.08
N ILE A 694 -8.53 20.96 19.41
CA ILE A 694 -8.66 22.32 18.89
C ILE A 694 -9.50 22.26 17.61
N ARG A 695 -10.82 22.20 17.76
CA ARG A 695 -11.75 22.24 16.63
C ARG A 695 -11.83 23.66 16.08
N THR A 696 -11.51 23.81 14.80
CA THR A 696 -11.54 25.11 14.12
C THR A 696 -12.90 25.45 13.52
N ARG A 697 -13.83 24.48 13.49
CA ARG A 697 -15.20 24.60 12.98
C ARG A 697 -16.20 23.92 13.93
N GLN A 698 -17.42 24.45 14.01
CA GLN A 698 -18.55 23.77 14.67
C GLN A 698 -19.15 22.75 13.71
N LYS A 699 -19.47 21.56 14.22
CA LYS A 699 -20.05 20.47 13.43
C LYS A 699 -21.56 20.67 13.33
N HIS A 700 -22.07 20.86 12.13
CA HIS A 700 -23.50 20.76 11.85
C HIS A 700 -23.75 19.38 11.26
N ILE A 701 -24.02 18.37 12.11
CA ILE A 701 -24.45 17.05 11.62
C ILE A 701 -25.94 17.16 11.34
N LYS A 702 -26.34 16.98 10.09
CA LYS A 702 -27.75 16.74 9.76
C LYS A 702 -28.13 15.37 10.33
N GLN A 703 -28.96 15.34 11.37
CA GLN A 703 -29.20 14.15 12.18
C GLN A 703 -30.43 13.37 11.69
N ALA A 704 -30.20 12.23 11.03
CA ALA A 704 -30.96 10.97 11.17
C ALA A 704 -30.31 9.92 10.26
N LYS A 705 -29.33 9.18 10.80
CA LYS A 705 -28.72 8.03 10.13
C LYS A 705 -29.77 6.93 9.96
N ARG A 706 -30.05 6.50 8.74
CA ARG A 706 -31.02 5.41 8.50
C ARG A 706 -30.43 4.09 9.01
N ASN A 707 -31.22 3.29 9.72
CA ASN A 707 -30.78 2.03 10.30
C ASN A 707 -30.79 0.87 9.27
N TRP A 708 -29.94 1.00 8.25
CA TRP A 708 -29.74 -0.02 7.22
C TRP A 708 -29.32 -1.38 7.80
N SER A 709 -28.57 -1.36 8.90
CA SER A 709 -28.14 -2.57 9.61
C SER A 709 -29.32 -3.37 10.15
N MET A 710 -30.29 -2.72 10.80
CA MET A 710 -31.51 -3.35 11.31
C MET A 710 -32.40 -3.84 10.16
N LEU A 711 -32.66 -3.01 9.14
CA LEU A 711 -33.44 -3.42 7.96
C LEU A 711 -32.86 -4.71 7.32
N ILE A 712 -31.54 -4.76 7.09
CA ILE A 712 -30.87 -5.92 6.48
C ILE A 712 -30.85 -7.13 7.41
N TYR A 713 -30.84 -6.92 8.72
CA TYR A 713 -31.05 -7.99 9.69
C TYR A 713 -32.45 -8.59 9.53
N GLN A 714 -33.48 -7.75 9.51
CA GLN A 714 -34.89 -8.16 9.45
C GLN A 714 -35.29 -8.79 8.11
N ILE A 715 -34.70 -8.37 6.99
CA ILE A 715 -34.85 -9.01 5.67
C ILE A 715 -34.48 -10.51 5.70
N HIS A 716 -33.61 -10.93 6.63
CA HIS A 716 -33.18 -12.34 6.74
C HIS A 716 -33.91 -13.09 7.86
N GLN A 717 -34.82 -12.44 8.58
CA GLN A 717 -35.73 -13.10 9.52
C GLN A 717 -37.01 -13.53 8.79
N GLN A 718 -37.77 -14.43 9.41
CA GLN A 718 -39.10 -14.80 8.93
C GLN A 718 -40.13 -14.01 9.72
N HIS A 719 -41.05 -13.36 9.00
CA HIS A 719 -42.14 -12.59 9.58
C HIS A 719 -43.46 -13.17 9.12
N ARG A 720 -44.36 -13.40 10.08
CA ARG A 720 -45.76 -13.75 9.82
C ARG A 720 -46.62 -12.97 10.80
N ARG A 721 -46.93 -11.74 10.40
CA ARG A 721 -47.75 -10.77 11.13
C ARG A 721 -48.83 -10.23 10.20
N ALA A 722 -49.83 -9.57 10.77
CA ALA A 722 -50.91 -8.96 10.01
C ALA A 722 -50.38 -7.90 9.01
N ASP A 723 -49.31 -7.17 9.32
CA ASP A 723 -48.70 -6.15 8.45
C ASP A 723 -47.59 -6.67 7.52
N LEU A 724 -47.15 -7.92 7.69
CA LEU A 724 -46.00 -8.47 6.98
C LEU A 724 -46.00 -10.00 6.92
N ILE A 725 -46.08 -10.53 5.69
CA ILE A 725 -45.69 -11.90 5.36
C ILE A 725 -44.33 -11.84 4.67
N TRP A 726 -43.29 -12.34 5.33
CA TRP A 726 -41.92 -12.38 4.80
C TRP A 726 -41.26 -13.71 5.11
N ASN A 727 -40.94 -14.49 4.09
CA ASN A 727 -40.40 -15.83 4.22
C ASN A 727 -39.26 -16.09 3.22
N ASN A 728 -38.74 -17.32 3.16
CA ASN A 728 -37.66 -17.66 2.23
C ASN A 728 -38.05 -17.47 0.75
N GLN A 729 -39.33 -17.64 0.41
CA GLN A 729 -39.84 -17.49 -0.95
C GLN A 729 -39.91 -16.01 -1.35
N THR A 730 -40.53 -15.14 -0.53
CA THR A 730 -40.57 -13.69 -0.79
C THR A 730 -39.17 -13.07 -0.83
N LEU A 731 -38.25 -13.56 0.03
CA LEU A 731 -36.85 -13.16 -0.01
C LEU A 731 -36.14 -13.57 -1.31
N GLN A 732 -36.44 -14.76 -1.82
CA GLN A 732 -35.89 -15.26 -3.08
C GLN A 732 -36.47 -14.48 -4.28
N GLU A 733 -37.77 -14.17 -4.26
CA GLU A 733 -38.43 -13.31 -5.27
C GLU A 733 -37.78 -11.92 -5.32
N LEU A 734 -37.57 -11.27 -4.16
CA LEU A 734 -36.83 -10.01 -4.08
C LEU A 734 -35.43 -10.15 -4.69
N LYS A 735 -34.70 -11.21 -4.32
CA LYS A 735 -33.34 -11.43 -4.81
C LYS A 735 -33.31 -11.61 -6.33
N GLU A 736 -34.22 -12.40 -6.89
CA GLU A 736 -34.31 -12.67 -8.32
C GLU A 736 -34.70 -11.42 -9.10
N ALA A 737 -35.70 -10.66 -8.63
CA ALA A 737 -36.09 -9.40 -9.24
C ALA A 737 -34.93 -8.40 -9.32
N LEU A 738 -34.21 -8.20 -8.19
CA LEU A 738 -33.06 -7.30 -8.14
C LEU A 738 -31.90 -7.77 -9.02
N ASP A 739 -31.56 -9.07 -8.99
CA ASP A 739 -30.45 -9.63 -9.78
C ASP A 739 -30.75 -9.56 -11.28
N ASN A 740 -31.99 -9.84 -11.69
CA ASN A 740 -32.43 -9.72 -13.08
C ASN A 740 -32.37 -8.26 -13.56
N GLU A 741 -32.89 -7.33 -12.77
CA GLU A 741 -32.87 -5.90 -13.10
C GLU A 741 -31.45 -5.35 -13.22
N ILE A 742 -30.57 -5.67 -12.25
CA ILE A 742 -29.16 -5.24 -12.29
C ILE A 742 -28.44 -5.83 -13.50
N ARG A 743 -28.70 -7.09 -13.85
CA ARG A 743 -28.09 -7.73 -15.03
C ARG A 743 -28.58 -7.10 -16.33
N GLN A 744 -29.87 -6.81 -16.42
CA GLN A 744 -30.46 -6.17 -17.59
C GLN A 744 -29.90 -4.75 -17.76
N LEU A 745 -29.89 -3.95 -16.69
CA LEU A 745 -29.32 -2.61 -16.71
C LEU A 745 -27.84 -2.61 -17.12
N LYS A 746 -27.02 -3.53 -16.58
CA LYS A 746 -25.61 -3.63 -16.97
C LYS A 746 -25.43 -3.96 -18.44
N LYS A 747 -26.24 -4.88 -18.97
CA LYS A 747 -26.22 -5.23 -20.38
C LYS A 747 -26.58 -4.01 -21.25
N ASP A 748 -27.62 -3.27 -20.87
CA ASP A 748 -28.05 -2.07 -21.59
C ASP A 748 -26.98 -0.96 -21.54
N GLN A 749 -26.29 -0.81 -20.40
CA GLN A 749 -25.17 0.11 -20.22
C GLN A 749 -23.90 -0.29 -21.00
N GLU A 750 -23.70 -1.58 -21.27
CA GLU A 750 -22.62 -2.05 -22.15
C GLU A 750 -22.93 -1.77 -23.63
N GLU A 751 -24.21 -1.76 -24.01
CA GLU A 751 -24.68 -1.49 -25.38
C GLU A 751 -24.83 0.02 -25.68
N GLY A 752 -24.96 0.88 -24.66
CA GLY A 752 -25.00 2.34 -24.81
C GLY A 752 -25.16 3.12 -23.50
N GLU A 753 -25.27 4.45 -23.60
CA GLU A 753 -25.55 5.30 -22.42
C GLU A 753 -27.05 5.24 -22.05
N VAL A 754 -27.42 4.25 -21.23
CA VAL A 754 -28.80 4.03 -20.77
C VAL A 754 -28.95 4.38 -19.28
N ALA A 755 -29.98 5.16 -18.95
CA ALA A 755 -30.38 5.44 -17.58
C ALA A 755 -31.40 4.41 -17.09
N TRP A 756 -31.28 4.00 -15.82
CA TRP A 756 -32.19 3.08 -15.18
C TRP A 756 -33.60 3.68 -15.03
N ASN A 757 -34.61 2.98 -15.51
CA ASN A 757 -36.02 3.37 -15.35
C ASN A 757 -36.57 2.96 -13.98
N TYR A 758 -36.00 3.52 -12.91
CA TYR A 758 -36.37 3.22 -11.53
C TYR A 758 -37.85 3.50 -11.17
N ARG A 759 -38.56 4.26 -12.01
CA ARG A 759 -39.99 4.58 -11.80
C ARG A 759 -40.91 3.43 -12.14
N GLU A 760 -40.54 2.61 -13.13
CA GLU A 760 -41.32 1.44 -13.56
C GLU A 760 -40.91 0.16 -12.82
N PHE A 761 -39.73 0.13 -12.19
CA PHE A 761 -39.30 -1.02 -11.44
C PHE A 761 -40.13 -1.22 -10.17
N ILE A 762 -40.81 -2.36 -10.09
CA ILE A 762 -41.63 -2.84 -8.97
C ILE A 762 -41.28 -4.32 -8.74
N VAL A 763 -41.18 -4.74 -7.49
CA VAL A 763 -41.01 -6.16 -7.15
C VAL A 763 -42.38 -6.79 -6.93
N GLU A 764 -42.76 -7.71 -7.81
CA GLU A 764 -43.99 -8.50 -7.67
C GLU A 764 -43.71 -9.76 -6.84
N TYR A 765 -44.46 -9.91 -5.73
CA TYR A 765 -44.34 -11.06 -4.83
C TYR A 765 -45.44 -12.08 -5.10
N HIS A 766 -45.28 -12.86 -6.19
CA HIS A 766 -46.29 -13.83 -6.64
C HIS A 766 -46.66 -14.88 -5.58
N SER A 767 -45.76 -15.18 -4.64
CA SER A 767 -46.06 -16.07 -3.51
C SER A 767 -47.18 -15.54 -2.60
N LEU A 768 -47.51 -14.25 -2.66
CA LEU A 768 -48.57 -13.61 -1.88
C LEU A 768 -49.89 -13.48 -2.64
N ASP A 769 -49.98 -13.90 -3.92
CA ASP A 769 -51.20 -13.77 -4.74
C ASP A 769 -52.40 -14.52 -4.15
N ASN A 770 -52.14 -15.53 -3.30
CA ASN A 770 -53.16 -16.33 -2.60
C ASN A 770 -53.52 -15.81 -1.20
N GLU A 771 -53.01 -14.64 -0.79
CA GLU A 771 -53.29 -14.01 0.50
C GLU A 771 -54.20 -12.79 0.32
N VAL A 772 -55.23 -12.65 1.18
CA VAL A 772 -56.09 -11.45 1.17
C VAL A 772 -55.35 -10.33 1.90
N CYS A 773 -54.88 -9.35 1.13
CA CYS A 773 -54.29 -8.12 1.65
C CYS A 773 -55.23 -6.93 1.42
N VAL A 774 -55.61 -6.24 2.49
CA VAL A 774 -56.41 -5.01 2.47
C VAL A 774 -55.62 -3.93 3.17
N ASP A 775 -55.36 -2.81 2.48
CA ASP A 775 -54.60 -1.67 3.02
C ASP A 775 -53.29 -2.07 3.74
N GLY A 776 -52.55 -3.02 3.15
CA GLY A 776 -51.30 -3.54 3.74
C GLY A 776 -51.46 -4.54 4.88
N CYS A 777 -52.69 -4.97 5.20
CA CYS A 777 -52.99 -5.96 6.23
C CYS A 777 -53.45 -7.30 5.63
N PHE A 778 -52.74 -8.38 5.99
CA PHE A 778 -53.07 -9.75 5.65
C PHE A 778 -54.13 -10.32 6.59
N ILE A 779 -55.37 -10.44 6.09
CA ILE A 779 -56.56 -10.78 6.88
C ILE A 779 -56.43 -12.13 7.59
N ARG A 780 -55.84 -13.13 6.94
CA ARG A 780 -55.59 -14.44 7.56
C ARG A 780 -54.67 -14.32 8.79
N CYS A 781 -53.62 -13.51 8.71
CA CYS A 781 -52.71 -13.30 9.83
C CYS A 781 -53.34 -12.45 10.94
N LEU A 782 -54.24 -11.52 10.58
CA LEU A 782 -55.03 -10.73 11.53
C LEU A 782 -55.97 -11.62 12.34
N LEU A 783 -56.71 -12.52 11.70
CA LEU A 783 -57.63 -13.47 12.34
C LEU A 783 -56.91 -14.49 13.23
N GLU A 784 -55.69 -14.91 12.85
CA GLU A 784 -54.90 -15.88 13.62
C GLU A 784 -54.31 -15.30 14.91
N LYS A 785 -53.89 -14.02 14.92
CA LYS A 785 -53.07 -13.45 16.01
C LYS A 785 -53.66 -12.21 16.70
N GLY A 786 -54.63 -11.52 16.10
CA GLY A 786 -55.39 -10.43 16.72
C GLY A 786 -54.63 -9.13 17.06
N GLU A 787 -53.35 -9.00 16.71
CA GLU A 787 -52.53 -7.84 17.08
C GLU A 787 -52.12 -6.99 15.87
N ILE A 788 -52.85 -5.90 15.63
CA ILE A 788 -52.40 -4.79 14.78
C ILE A 788 -52.97 -3.45 15.29
N THR A 789 -52.18 -2.38 15.18
CA THR A 789 -52.63 -1.00 15.32
C THR A 789 -52.98 -0.45 13.94
N LEU A 790 -54.28 -0.41 13.61
CA LEU A 790 -54.77 0.21 12.36
C LEU A 790 -54.66 1.74 12.46
N SER A 791 -54.15 2.37 11.42
CA SER A 791 -54.01 3.84 11.34
C SER A 791 -55.37 4.53 11.17
N ASP A 792 -56.27 3.97 10.36
CA ASP A 792 -57.67 4.38 10.25
C ASP A 792 -58.59 3.14 10.16
N PRO A 793 -59.20 2.70 11.27
CA PRO A 793 -60.06 1.53 11.29
C PRO A 793 -61.32 1.62 10.42
N ARG A 794 -61.81 2.83 10.12
CA ARG A 794 -63.04 3.00 9.33
C ARG A 794 -62.76 2.79 7.85
N ASP A 795 -61.75 3.46 7.33
CA ASP A 795 -61.34 3.32 5.92
C ASP A 795 -60.87 1.88 5.62
N PHE A 796 -60.19 1.26 6.59
CA PHE A 796 -59.84 -0.15 6.54
C PHE A 796 -61.06 -1.06 6.39
N PHE A 797 -62.10 -0.85 7.22
CA PHE A 797 -63.32 -1.65 7.19
C PHE A 797 -64.11 -1.42 5.89
N ASP A 798 -64.21 -0.18 5.44
CA ASP A 798 -64.87 0.16 4.17
C ASP A 798 -64.15 -0.50 2.98
N THR A 799 -62.81 -0.48 2.98
CA THR A 799 -61.99 -1.13 1.94
C THR A 799 -62.10 -2.66 1.98
N LEU A 800 -62.11 -3.26 3.18
CA LEU A 800 -62.31 -4.70 3.37
C LEU A 800 -63.69 -5.13 2.87
N TYR A 801 -64.72 -4.37 3.23
CA TYR A 801 -66.10 -4.59 2.82
C TYR A 801 -66.25 -4.48 1.29
N HIS A 802 -65.68 -3.43 0.68
CA HIS A 802 -65.66 -3.29 -0.77
C HIS A 802 -64.94 -4.45 -1.46
N ARG A 803 -63.77 -4.88 -0.96
CA ARG A 803 -63.04 -6.00 -1.55
C ARG A 803 -63.80 -7.33 -1.41
N CYS A 804 -64.47 -7.56 -0.29
CA CYS A 804 -65.36 -8.71 -0.09
C CYS A 804 -66.50 -8.77 -1.11
N LEU A 805 -67.04 -7.62 -1.53
CA LEU A 805 -68.14 -7.55 -2.51
C LEU A 805 -67.69 -7.87 -3.94
N PHE A 806 -66.42 -7.62 -4.28
CA PHE A 806 -65.87 -7.81 -5.63
C PHE A 806 -64.97 -9.06 -5.77
N GLU A 807 -64.66 -9.76 -4.67
CA GLU A 807 -63.81 -10.97 -4.69
C GLU A 807 -64.54 -12.16 -5.33
N THR A 808 -63.89 -12.80 -6.30
CA THR A 808 -64.46 -13.93 -7.06
C THR A 808 -64.02 -15.29 -6.51
N ASN A 809 -62.94 -15.32 -5.73
CA ASN A 809 -62.50 -16.51 -5.01
C ASN A 809 -63.34 -16.70 -3.73
N ARG A 810 -64.15 -17.76 -3.69
CA ARG A 810 -65.06 -18.06 -2.57
C ARG A 810 -64.35 -18.26 -1.22
N GLU A 811 -63.12 -18.75 -1.22
CA GLU A 811 -62.35 -18.92 0.03
C GLU A 811 -61.85 -17.59 0.58
N LEU A 812 -61.42 -16.68 -0.30
CA LEU A 812 -60.98 -15.33 0.07
C LEU A 812 -62.17 -14.45 0.52
N GLN A 813 -63.33 -14.61 -0.12
CA GLN A 813 -64.57 -13.94 0.27
C GLN A 813 -65.05 -14.40 1.66
N ALA A 814 -64.97 -15.71 1.97
CA ALA A 814 -65.31 -16.23 3.29
C ALA A 814 -64.37 -15.70 4.39
N LEU A 815 -63.09 -15.55 4.07
CA LEU A 815 -62.06 -14.98 4.95
C LEU A 815 -62.27 -13.48 5.25
N ALA A 816 -62.81 -12.71 4.31
CA ALA A 816 -63.12 -11.29 4.51
C ALA A 816 -64.41 -11.04 5.32
N ILE A 817 -65.29 -12.05 5.42
CA ILE A 817 -66.54 -12.00 6.21
C ILE A 817 -66.29 -12.40 7.68
N GLN A 818 -65.33 -13.29 7.93
CA GLN A 818 -64.88 -13.68 9.27
C GLN A 818 -64.16 -12.53 9.97
#